data_AF-A0A954CKC8-F1
#
_entry.id   AF-A0A954CKC8-F1
#
_cell.length_a   1.000
_cell.length_b   1.000
_cell.length_c   1.000
_cell.angle_alpha   90.00
_cell.angle_beta   90.00
_cell.angle_gamma   90.00
#
_symmetry.space_group_name_H-M   'P 1'
#
loop_
_entity.id
_entity.type
_entity.pdbx_description
1 polymer ?
#
loop_
_entity_poly.entity_id
_entity_poly.type
_entity_poly.pdbx_seq_one_letter_code
_entity_poly.pdbx_strand_id
1 'polypeptide(L)'
;MKLAASIRVTALSLITLVVCPDPAAAQRSPERYRHFDVWATSCAHISSDAARARFSVERAIQQSEGREPGAPRFDWDLWVDAGDLSGSNYPPSPREGREYVRQLQSMTEHRREQLYNVQGNHDATYFDEGAGSWFRKWADPLGENTANSGVDPTRRPFPVEGTWERYAFTAGNVLFLMLSDRNSAPFPVGRGSSEQKIFGGSPAGAVTRATFEWWKRQVLDNQDKIIVTVHHHALRDTTTASGNDEGRRHHHDDDSGGASYLYYVIENDDPANFEFTPDAHVFEDFLAEFDREHGHGAIDLWIAGHTHPRGPDDRTGGKSITEDRWGVHFLQVAALTLHHGVCAPMSRLITFESDSDEAQARVYLHEPYRTHPVGFYEPSTVSLKLRHAFRAPERIPPVAPFPPETKRVKRTNIGVTPQLIPFQRADPSIDLHERIQPDGDGRIPIVDWIRDDAETAIGNRPRLDDDQKYGTVAEFDGTHRLRVGPVDVDGWTGLTVSVQVFANFRVKSAMRAISMDRVVDDGCFFLSYDEHRWRWSVWDETEGRWADADAPLPKRVTAHWHRVTGIASADRGVVELVIDGKVVASAPWGNKSLKNPGKAELVIGADSSERMFGESLRGRIHDVRIFSRALSLDEVRGLEN
;
A
#
# COMPACT_ATOMS: atom_id res chain seq x y z
N MET A 1 72.37 -15.60 52.48
CA MET A 1 71.67 -14.35 52.11
C MET A 1 70.32 -14.72 51.52
N LYS A 2 69.24 -14.20 52.13
CA LYS A 2 67.92 -13.74 51.58
C LYS A 2 67.38 -14.40 50.30
N LEU A 3 66.10 -14.74 50.13
CA LEU A 3 64.88 -14.62 50.93
C LEU A 3 63.78 -15.51 50.27
N ALA A 4 62.72 -15.77 51.02
CA ALA A 4 61.61 -16.68 50.76
C ALA A 4 60.60 -16.27 49.66
N ALA A 5 59.82 -17.24 49.18
CA ALA A 5 58.38 -17.10 48.93
C ALA A 5 57.69 -18.47 49.06
N SER A 6 56.78 -18.57 50.02
CA SER A 6 55.92 -19.71 50.33
C SER A 6 54.53 -19.44 49.74
N ILE A 7 54.00 -20.36 48.94
CA ILE A 7 52.60 -20.32 48.47
C ILE A 7 51.81 -21.34 49.27
N ARG A 8 50.88 -20.86 50.08
CA ARG A 8 49.82 -21.65 50.72
C ARG A 8 48.66 -21.81 49.74
N VAL A 9 48.27 -23.05 49.46
CA VAL A 9 47.03 -23.39 48.76
C VAL A 9 45.91 -23.50 49.80
N THR A 10 44.89 -22.66 49.66
CA THR A 10 43.67 -22.71 50.48
C THR A 10 42.68 -23.68 49.82
N ALA A 11 42.29 -24.73 50.53
CA ALA A 11 41.23 -25.64 50.10
C ALA A 11 39.86 -24.97 50.26
N LEU A 12 39.11 -24.84 49.16
CA LEU A 12 37.68 -24.49 49.17
C LEU A 12 36.86 -25.78 49.16
N SER A 13 36.07 -26.00 50.20
CA SER A 13 35.07 -27.06 50.27
C SER A 13 33.89 -26.76 49.33
N LEU A 14 33.67 -27.59 48.30
CA LEU A 14 32.44 -27.60 47.53
C LEU A 14 31.32 -28.23 48.36
N ILE A 15 30.28 -27.46 48.70
CA ILE A 15 29.00 -27.98 49.16
C ILE A 15 28.17 -28.28 47.91
N THR A 16 28.00 -29.56 47.60
CA THR A 16 27.08 -30.01 46.56
C THR A 16 25.65 -29.91 47.10
N LEU A 17 24.92 -28.88 46.70
CA LEU A 17 23.47 -28.81 46.92
C LEU A 17 22.81 -29.81 45.97
N VAL A 18 22.37 -30.95 46.47
CA VAL A 18 21.46 -31.84 45.76
C VAL A 18 20.09 -31.16 45.75
N VAL A 19 19.78 -30.47 44.65
CA VAL A 19 18.44 -29.97 44.37
C VAL A 19 17.60 -31.19 43.99
N CYS A 20 16.77 -31.68 44.93
CA CYS A 20 15.69 -32.57 44.57
C CYS A 20 14.69 -31.77 43.71
N PRO A 21 14.40 -32.17 42.46
CA PRO A 21 13.33 -31.54 41.71
C PRO A 21 12.00 -31.79 42.44
N ASP A 22 11.21 -30.74 42.57
CA ASP A 22 9.86 -30.81 43.13
C ASP A 22 9.01 -31.75 42.25
N PRO A 23 8.56 -32.92 42.75
CA PRO A 23 7.75 -33.85 41.97
C PRO A 23 6.39 -33.26 41.57
N ALA A 24 5.97 -32.12 42.13
CA ALA A 24 4.76 -31.41 41.75
C ALA A 24 4.88 -30.56 40.46
N ALA A 25 6.10 -30.27 39.99
CA ALA A 25 6.32 -29.53 38.74
C ALA A 25 6.12 -30.40 37.48
N ALA A 26 6.13 -31.73 37.63
CA ALA A 26 6.05 -32.69 36.52
C ALA A 26 4.62 -33.18 36.17
N GLN A 27 3.57 -32.62 36.79
CA GLN A 27 2.18 -33.07 36.63
C GLN A 27 1.15 -31.95 36.49
N ARG A 28 1.53 -30.73 36.09
CA ARG A 28 0.53 -29.77 35.63
C ARG A 28 0.23 -30.02 34.15
N SER A 29 -0.95 -30.55 33.88
CA SER A 29 -1.52 -30.57 32.53
C SER A 29 -1.41 -29.15 31.94
N PRO A 30 -1.00 -29.00 30.66
CA PRO A 30 -0.90 -27.68 30.04
C PRO A 30 -2.24 -26.96 30.15
N GLU A 31 -2.20 -25.69 30.57
CA GLU A 31 -3.39 -24.84 30.67
C GLU A 31 -3.99 -24.71 29.27
N ARG A 32 -5.24 -25.13 29.10
CA ARG A 32 -5.98 -24.95 27.84
C ARG A 32 -6.77 -23.65 27.90
N TYR A 33 -7.03 -23.10 26.72
CA TYR A 33 -7.90 -21.94 26.59
C TYR A 33 -9.29 -22.22 27.14
N ARG A 34 -9.92 -21.20 27.75
CA ARG A 34 -11.38 -21.19 27.96
C ARG A 34 -12.07 -20.61 26.72
N HIS A 35 -11.50 -19.53 26.21
CA HIS A 35 -11.84 -18.90 24.94
C HIS A 35 -10.60 -18.90 24.05
N PHE A 36 -10.76 -19.25 22.77
CA PHE A 36 -9.72 -19.14 21.76
C PHE A 36 -10.14 -18.11 20.73
N ASP A 37 -9.36 -17.04 20.64
CA ASP A 37 -9.72 -15.85 19.85
C ASP A 37 -8.95 -15.80 18.53
N VAL A 38 -9.69 -15.82 17.43
CA VAL A 38 -9.15 -15.70 16.06
C VAL A 38 -9.45 -14.30 15.53
N TRP A 39 -8.42 -13.49 15.37
CA TRP A 39 -8.51 -12.22 14.68
C TRP A 39 -8.45 -12.45 13.17
N ALA A 40 -9.47 -12.04 12.44
CA ALA A 40 -9.56 -12.19 10.99
C ALA A 40 -9.57 -10.82 10.30
N THR A 41 -8.66 -10.64 9.34
CA THR A 41 -8.47 -9.39 8.58
C THR A 41 -8.32 -9.67 7.09
N SER A 42 -8.36 -8.61 6.28
CA SER A 42 -8.02 -8.65 4.85
C SER A 42 -7.83 -7.23 4.31
N CYS A 43 -7.30 -7.10 3.10
CA CYS A 43 -7.27 -5.87 2.32
C CYS A 43 -6.59 -4.74 3.08
N ALA A 44 -5.34 -4.98 3.49
CA ALA A 44 -4.51 -3.99 4.15
C ALA A 44 -4.06 -2.88 3.19
N HIS A 45 -3.87 -3.21 1.91
CA HIS A 45 -3.48 -2.29 0.84
C HIS A 45 -2.39 -1.30 1.28
N ILE A 46 -1.30 -1.84 1.85
CA ILE A 46 -0.30 -1.08 2.61
C ILE A 46 0.27 0.12 1.86
N SER A 47 0.44 0.03 0.54
CA SER A 47 0.92 1.15 -0.30
C SER A 47 -0.11 2.26 -0.46
N SER A 48 -1.38 1.92 -0.64
CA SER A 48 -2.47 2.90 -0.81
C SER A 48 -2.68 3.74 0.44
N ASP A 49 -2.54 3.12 1.62
CA ASP A 49 -2.64 3.80 2.90
C ASP A 49 -1.36 4.57 3.24
N ALA A 50 -0.18 3.96 3.05
CA ALA A 50 1.10 4.60 3.33
C ALA A 50 1.30 5.86 2.48
N ALA A 51 0.75 5.89 1.27
CA ALA A 51 0.71 7.06 0.40
C ALA A 51 -0.02 8.26 1.01
N ARG A 52 -0.85 8.06 2.03
CA ARG A 52 -1.58 9.09 2.79
C ARG A 52 -1.15 9.14 4.25
N ALA A 53 0.06 8.68 4.54
CA ALA A 53 0.63 8.62 5.89
C ALA A 53 -0.20 7.80 6.89
N ARG A 54 -1.04 6.87 6.41
CA ARG A 54 -1.74 5.87 7.23
C ARG A 54 -1.02 4.53 7.10
N PHE A 55 -0.85 3.81 8.21
CA PHE A 55 -0.19 2.50 8.23
C PHE A 55 -1.18 1.46 8.72
N SER A 56 -1.96 0.88 7.79
CA SER A 56 -3.14 0.07 8.08
C SER A 56 -2.88 -1.09 9.04
N VAL A 57 -1.82 -1.87 8.79
CA VAL A 57 -1.43 -3.03 9.60
C VAL A 57 -0.89 -2.59 10.96
N GLU A 58 0.02 -1.60 10.96
CA GLU A 58 0.63 -1.09 12.20
C GLU A 58 -0.41 -0.47 13.15
N ARG A 59 -1.33 0.33 12.61
CA ARG A 59 -2.43 0.94 13.36
C ARG A 59 -3.34 -0.12 13.94
N ALA A 60 -3.75 -1.12 13.14
CA ALA A 60 -4.60 -2.21 13.62
C ALA A 60 -3.95 -3.00 14.77
N ILE A 61 -2.65 -3.30 14.66
CA ILE A 61 -1.87 -3.93 15.74
C ILE A 61 -1.85 -3.04 16.99
N GLN A 62 -1.52 -1.75 16.85
CA GLN A 62 -1.48 -0.81 17.98
C GLN A 62 -2.85 -0.70 18.69
N GLN A 63 -3.95 -0.75 17.95
CA GLN A 63 -5.29 -0.74 18.53
C GLN A 63 -5.59 -2.04 19.30
N SER A 64 -5.28 -3.20 18.70
CA SER A 64 -5.49 -4.50 19.37
C SER A 64 -4.70 -4.60 20.69
N GLU A 65 -3.43 -4.16 20.67
CA GLU A 65 -2.54 -4.17 21.84
C GLU A 65 -2.78 -2.97 22.79
N GLY A 66 -3.81 -2.15 22.57
CA GLY A 66 -4.18 -1.04 23.46
C GLY A 66 -3.18 0.12 23.51
N ARG A 67 -2.35 0.26 22.48
CA ARG A 67 -1.33 1.31 22.36
C ARG A 67 -1.82 2.56 21.61
N GLU A 68 -2.97 2.49 20.95
CA GLU A 68 -3.61 3.68 20.36
C GLU A 68 -4.62 4.31 21.33
N PRO A 69 -4.45 5.59 21.75
CA PRO A 69 -5.39 6.26 22.63
C PRO A 69 -6.80 6.34 22.05
N GLY A 70 -7.80 5.95 22.85
CA GLY A 70 -9.21 6.00 22.46
C GLY A 70 -9.69 4.79 21.65
N ALA A 71 -8.81 3.83 21.33
CA ALA A 71 -9.17 2.55 20.74
C ALA A 71 -9.24 1.47 21.84
N PRO A 72 -10.39 0.78 22.04
CA PRO A 72 -10.46 -0.32 23.00
C PRO A 72 -9.54 -1.47 22.59
N ARG A 73 -8.71 -1.97 23.52
CA ARG A 73 -7.89 -3.17 23.30
C ARG A 73 -8.75 -4.44 23.19
N PHE A 74 -8.23 -5.46 22.53
CA PHE A 74 -8.80 -6.80 22.51
C PHE A 74 -7.68 -7.84 22.37
N ASP A 75 -7.85 -8.98 23.02
CA ASP A 75 -6.88 -10.07 22.98
C ASP A 75 -7.17 -10.99 21.78
N TRP A 76 -6.13 -11.63 21.23
CA TRP A 76 -6.27 -12.65 20.18
C TRP A 76 -5.13 -13.68 20.28
N ASP A 77 -5.44 -14.93 19.94
CA ASP A 77 -4.49 -16.05 20.00
C ASP A 77 -3.91 -16.39 18.63
N LEU A 78 -4.70 -16.13 17.58
CA LEU A 78 -4.40 -16.44 16.20
C LEU A 78 -4.83 -15.27 15.32
N TRP A 79 -4.02 -14.92 14.33
CA TRP A 79 -4.39 -13.95 13.31
C TRP A 79 -4.42 -14.64 11.94
N VAL A 80 -5.59 -14.69 11.31
CA VAL A 80 -5.76 -15.10 9.91
C VAL A 80 -5.99 -13.87 9.04
N ASP A 81 -5.22 -13.74 7.96
CA ASP A 81 -5.34 -12.64 7.01
C ASP A 81 -5.69 -13.18 5.62
N ALA A 82 -6.82 -12.71 5.09
CA ALA A 82 -7.36 -13.14 3.81
C ALA A 82 -6.78 -12.34 2.63
N GLY A 83 -5.53 -11.89 2.65
CA GLY A 83 -4.81 -11.36 1.50
C GLY A 83 -5.13 -9.91 1.13
N ASP A 84 -4.59 -9.48 -0.01
CA ASP A 84 -4.53 -8.08 -0.47
C ASP A 84 -3.71 -7.20 0.49
N LEU A 85 -2.47 -7.63 0.67
CA LEU A 85 -1.49 -6.92 1.47
C LEU A 85 -1.03 -5.67 0.73
N SER A 86 -0.60 -5.82 -0.54
CA SER A 86 -0.29 -4.69 -1.42
C SER A 86 -1.56 -3.97 -1.86
N GLY A 87 -1.46 -2.66 -2.11
CA GLY A 87 -2.52 -1.88 -2.76
C GLY A 87 -2.13 -1.32 -4.12
N SER A 88 -1.15 -1.94 -4.78
CA SER A 88 -0.67 -1.54 -6.10
C SER A 88 -1.55 -2.13 -7.22
N ASN A 89 -1.84 -1.32 -8.23
CA ASN A 89 -2.47 -1.79 -9.47
C ASN A 89 -1.47 -2.47 -10.43
N TYR A 90 -0.17 -2.33 -10.16
CA TYR A 90 0.91 -3.12 -10.76
C TYR A 90 1.34 -4.26 -9.82
N PRO A 91 2.11 -5.25 -10.29
CA PRO A 91 2.79 -6.19 -9.40
C PRO A 91 3.46 -5.48 -8.22
N PRO A 92 3.34 -6.05 -7.01
CA PRO A 92 3.82 -5.41 -5.80
C PRO A 92 5.35 -5.33 -5.78
N SER A 93 5.86 -4.18 -5.36
CA SER A 93 7.30 -3.92 -5.34
C SER A 93 7.98 -4.51 -4.10
N PRO A 94 9.31 -4.75 -4.14
CA PRO A 94 10.08 -5.06 -2.92
C PRO A 94 9.99 -3.99 -1.82
N ARG A 95 9.68 -2.73 -2.17
CA ARG A 95 9.49 -1.63 -1.21
C ARG A 95 8.22 -1.84 -0.39
N GLU A 96 7.14 -2.25 -1.03
CA GLU A 96 5.89 -2.62 -0.36
C GLU A 96 6.12 -3.81 0.56
N GLY A 97 6.82 -4.85 0.09
CA GLY A 97 7.12 -6.01 0.94
C GLY A 97 7.88 -5.67 2.22
N ARG A 98 8.88 -4.77 2.13
CA ARG A 98 9.58 -4.24 3.31
C ARG A 98 8.65 -3.46 4.24
N GLU A 99 7.74 -2.69 3.67
CA GLU A 99 6.78 -1.92 4.45
C GLU A 99 5.80 -2.80 5.22
N TYR A 100 5.30 -3.85 4.57
CA TYR A 100 4.44 -4.82 5.21
C TYR A 100 5.14 -5.42 6.45
N VAL A 101 6.38 -5.90 6.28
CA VAL A 101 7.19 -6.42 7.38
C VAL A 101 7.47 -5.36 8.44
N ARG A 102 7.74 -4.11 8.06
CA ARG A 102 7.93 -3.00 9.01
C ARG A 102 6.70 -2.75 9.86
N GLN A 103 5.50 -2.75 9.26
CA GLN A 103 4.27 -2.55 10.01
C GLN A 103 4.01 -3.71 10.98
N LEU A 104 4.30 -4.96 10.58
CA LEU A 104 4.24 -6.11 11.47
C LEU A 104 5.26 -6.01 12.63
N GLN A 105 6.44 -5.41 12.41
CA GLN A 105 7.43 -5.14 13.46
C GLN A 105 6.95 -4.17 14.55
N SER A 106 5.73 -3.63 14.43
CA SER A 106 5.07 -2.88 15.50
C SER A 106 4.52 -3.76 16.61
N MET A 107 4.33 -5.07 16.40
CA MET A 107 3.84 -6.01 17.44
C MET A 107 4.75 -6.02 18.66
N THR A 108 4.14 -6.04 19.84
CA THR A 108 4.84 -6.08 21.13
C THR A 108 4.39 -7.22 22.02
N GLU A 109 3.15 -7.68 21.88
CA GLU A 109 2.55 -8.75 22.70
C GLU A 109 2.48 -10.07 21.92
N HIS A 110 2.29 -9.99 20.60
CA HIS A 110 2.11 -11.14 19.72
C HIS A 110 3.35 -11.41 18.87
N ARG A 111 3.50 -12.66 18.42
CA ARG A 111 4.60 -13.08 17.55
C ARG A 111 4.20 -13.14 16.08
N ARG A 112 5.17 -12.87 15.21
CA ARG A 112 5.04 -12.93 13.74
C ARG A 112 4.43 -14.24 13.25
N GLU A 113 4.70 -15.35 13.94
CA GLU A 113 4.23 -16.68 13.58
C GLU A 113 2.81 -17.01 14.05
N GLN A 114 2.14 -16.13 14.81
CA GLN A 114 0.70 -16.23 15.06
C GLN A 114 -0.14 -15.72 13.87
N LEU A 115 0.50 -15.15 12.85
CA LEU A 115 -0.12 -14.66 11.64
C LEU A 115 -0.03 -15.70 10.50
N TYR A 116 -1.19 -16.05 9.93
CA TYR A 116 -1.37 -17.01 8.83
C TYR A 116 -2.08 -16.29 7.68
N ASN A 117 -1.49 -16.33 6.48
CA ASN A 117 -1.89 -15.46 5.37
C ASN A 117 -2.24 -16.28 4.15
N VAL A 118 -3.16 -15.77 3.33
CA VAL A 118 -3.32 -16.18 1.94
C VAL A 118 -3.02 -15.01 1.02
N GLN A 119 -2.67 -15.31 -0.23
CA GLN A 119 -2.45 -14.28 -1.24
C GLN A 119 -3.79 -13.74 -1.75
N GLY A 120 -3.91 -12.42 -1.92
CA GLY A 120 -4.99 -11.78 -2.69
C GLY A 120 -4.56 -11.42 -4.12
N ASN A 121 -5.46 -10.82 -4.89
CA ASN A 121 -5.18 -10.48 -6.28
C ASN A 121 -4.14 -9.34 -6.40
N HIS A 122 -4.10 -8.40 -5.46
CA HIS A 122 -3.11 -7.32 -5.46
C HIS A 122 -1.69 -7.79 -5.15
N ASP A 123 -1.55 -8.92 -4.46
CA ASP A 123 -0.25 -9.49 -4.07
C ASP A 123 0.43 -10.27 -5.20
N ALA A 124 -0.26 -10.46 -6.32
CA ALA A 124 0.24 -11.24 -7.45
C ALA A 124 1.34 -10.52 -8.25
N THR A 125 2.34 -11.29 -8.67
CA THR A 125 3.37 -10.90 -9.64
C THR A 125 2.98 -11.30 -11.07
N TYR A 126 3.78 -10.92 -12.06
CA TYR A 126 3.65 -11.52 -13.40
C TYR A 126 3.99 -13.03 -13.35
N PHE A 127 3.41 -13.83 -14.24
CA PHE A 127 3.60 -15.29 -14.18
C PHE A 127 5.05 -15.71 -14.47
N ASP A 128 5.74 -14.96 -15.33
CA ASP A 128 7.13 -15.15 -15.73
C ASP A 128 8.15 -14.68 -14.66
N GLU A 129 7.68 -14.01 -13.60
CA GLU A 129 8.47 -13.66 -12.40
C GLU A 129 8.33 -14.72 -11.28
N GLY A 130 7.63 -15.82 -11.57
CA GLY A 130 7.39 -16.92 -10.65
C GLY A 130 6.13 -16.72 -9.79
N ALA A 131 5.28 -17.74 -9.76
CA ALA A 131 4.01 -17.69 -9.05
C ALA A 131 4.17 -17.37 -7.55
N GLY A 132 3.41 -16.36 -7.11
CA GLY A 132 3.40 -15.87 -5.73
C GLY A 132 4.74 -15.39 -5.20
N SER A 133 5.73 -15.07 -6.04
CA SER A 133 7.11 -14.82 -5.61
C SER A 133 7.24 -13.68 -4.60
N TRP A 134 6.46 -12.61 -4.75
CA TRP A 134 6.39 -11.52 -3.78
C TRP A 134 5.78 -11.98 -2.45
N PHE A 135 4.61 -12.63 -2.49
CA PHE A 135 3.89 -13.10 -1.31
C PHE A 135 4.72 -14.10 -0.50
N ARG A 136 5.32 -15.09 -1.17
CA ARG A 136 6.21 -16.09 -0.58
C ARG A 136 7.42 -15.46 0.11
N LYS A 137 7.91 -14.33 -0.39
CA LYS A 137 9.07 -13.63 0.17
C LYS A 137 8.74 -12.81 1.41
N TRP A 138 7.62 -12.11 1.41
CA TRP A 138 7.31 -11.09 2.44
C TRP A 138 6.25 -11.54 3.45
N ALA A 139 5.18 -12.19 3.00
CA ALA A 139 4.17 -12.80 3.86
C ALA A 139 4.62 -14.19 4.35
N ASP A 140 5.25 -14.95 3.46
CA ASP A 140 6.00 -16.16 3.78
C ASP A 140 5.21 -17.18 4.62
N PRO A 141 4.08 -17.71 4.09
CA PRO A 141 3.20 -18.58 4.85
C PRO A 141 3.90 -19.87 5.33
N LEU A 142 4.97 -20.29 4.67
CA LEU A 142 5.71 -21.52 5.03
C LEU A 142 7.00 -21.25 5.82
N GLY A 143 7.46 -20.01 5.92
CA GLY A 143 8.75 -19.69 6.55
C GLY A 143 9.97 -20.03 5.67
N GLU A 144 9.81 -20.03 4.34
CA GLU A 144 10.87 -20.26 3.36
C GLU A 144 11.83 -19.06 3.24
N ASN A 145 11.41 -17.88 3.68
CA ASN A 145 12.08 -16.60 3.46
C ASN A 145 12.27 -15.80 4.77
N THR A 146 12.54 -16.48 5.89
CA THR A 146 12.69 -15.91 7.24
C THR A 146 13.52 -14.63 7.30
N ALA A 147 14.63 -14.57 6.55
CA ALA A 147 15.51 -13.40 6.53
C ALA A 147 14.83 -12.10 6.02
N ASN A 148 13.77 -12.23 5.21
CA ASN A 148 12.98 -11.13 4.69
C ASN A 148 11.68 -10.93 5.50
N SER A 149 10.97 -12.01 5.80
CA SER A 149 9.62 -12.01 6.38
C SER A 149 9.59 -11.94 7.91
N GLY A 150 10.67 -12.41 8.56
CA GLY A 150 10.73 -12.67 9.99
C GLY A 150 9.94 -13.90 10.46
N VAL A 151 9.43 -14.73 9.54
CA VAL A 151 8.69 -15.96 9.87
C VAL A 151 9.69 -17.11 10.08
N ASP A 152 9.79 -17.61 11.31
CA ASP A 152 10.51 -18.85 11.61
C ASP A 152 9.51 -20.00 11.77
N PRO A 153 9.51 -21.02 10.89
CA PRO A 153 8.55 -22.11 10.97
C PRO A 153 8.63 -22.90 12.28
N THR A 154 9.80 -22.92 12.94
CA THR A 154 9.98 -23.62 14.24
C THR A 154 9.32 -22.91 15.41
N ARG A 155 8.94 -21.63 15.22
CA ARG A 155 8.28 -20.78 16.22
C ARG A 155 6.76 -20.73 16.03
N ARG A 156 6.20 -21.39 15.02
CA ARG A 156 4.74 -21.43 14.82
C ARG A 156 4.02 -22.11 15.99
N PRO A 157 2.92 -21.53 16.52
CA PRO A 157 2.08 -22.23 17.49
C PRO A 157 1.43 -23.47 16.89
N PHE A 158 1.06 -23.40 15.61
CA PHE A 158 0.42 -24.47 14.88
C PHE A 158 1.20 -24.70 13.58
N PRO A 159 1.85 -25.87 13.40
CA PRO A 159 2.61 -26.15 12.21
C PRO A 159 1.69 -26.20 10.98
N VAL A 160 2.24 -25.80 9.83
CA VAL A 160 1.54 -25.78 8.55
C VAL A 160 1.97 -26.96 7.68
N GLU A 161 1.04 -27.52 6.92
CA GLU A 161 1.28 -28.56 5.92
C GLU A 161 0.73 -28.12 4.56
N GLY A 162 1.53 -28.27 3.50
CA GLY A 162 1.12 -27.95 2.14
C GLY A 162 2.11 -27.05 1.41
N THR A 163 1.58 -26.08 0.67
CA THR A 163 2.30 -25.15 -0.20
C THR A 163 1.85 -23.72 0.07
N TRP A 164 2.54 -22.71 -0.46
CA TRP A 164 2.10 -21.32 -0.33
C TRP A 164 0.72 -21.06 -0.97
N GLU A 165 0.38 -21.81 -2.03
CA GLU A 165 -0.90 -21.70 -2.74
C GLU A 165 -2.04 -22.28 -1.91
N ARG A 166 -1.78 -23.39 -1.22
CA ARG A 166 -2.74 -24.08 -0.36
C ARG A 166 -2.03 -24.78 0.78
N TYR A 167 -2.43 -24.50 2.00
CA TYR A 167 -1.89 -25.17 3.18
C TYR A 167 -2.95 -25.28 4.27
N ALA A 168 -2.69 -26.16 5.23
CA ALA A 168 -3.55 -26.37 6.37
C ALA A 168 -2.77 -26.31 7.68
N PHE A 169 -3.46 -25.95 8.76
CA PHE A 169 -2.99 -26.13 10.13
C PHE A 169 -4.16 -26.42 11.04
N THR A 170 -3.89 -27.01 12.21
CA THR A 170 -4.92 -27.34 13.20
C THR A 170 -4.64 -26.66 14.53
N ALA A 171 -5.64 -25.96 15.07
CA ALA A 171 -5.63 -25.40 16.41
C ALA A 171 -6.74 -26.07 17.24
N GLY A 172 -6.36 -26.95 18.16
CA GLY A 172 -7.33 -27.76 18.90
C GLY A 172 -8.00 -28.77 17.98
N ASN A 173 -9.31 -28.71 17.81
CA ASN A 173 -10.05 -29.46 16.77
C ASN A 173 -10.54 -28.59 15.61
N VAL A 174 -9.99 -27.39 15.44
CA VAL A 174 -10.31 -26.52 14.29
C VAL A 174 -9.23 -26.72 13.22
N LEU A 175 -9.64 -27.20 12.05
CA LEU A 175 -8.83 -27.28 10.84
C LEU A 175 -9.01 -26.00 10.02
N PHE A 176 -7.93 -25.27 9.81
CA PHE A 176 -7.89 -24.14 8.91
C PHE A 176 -7.37 -24.60 7.54
N LEU A 177 -8.15 -24.34 6.49
CA LEU A 177 -7.78 -24.56 5.10
C LEU A 177 -7.53 -23.20 4.44
N MET A 178 -6.26 -22.91 4.16
CA MET A 178 -5.80 -21.62 3.68
C MET A 178 -5.57 -21.70 2.17
N LEU A 179 -6.33 -20.93 1.41
CA LEU A 179 -6.35 -20.94 -0.05
C LEU A 179 -5.93 -19.57 -0.59
N SER A 180 -4.81 -19.51 -1.31
CA SER A 180 -4.30 -18.29 -1.95
C SER A 180 -4.84 -18.14 -3.36
N ASP A 181 -5.10 -16.90 -3.77
CA ASP A 181 -5.42 -16.59 -5.16
C ASP A 181 -4.24 -16.85 -6.10
N ARG A 182 -4.56 -17.28 -7.32
CA ARG A 182 -3.62 -17.55 -8.41
C ARG A 182 -3.67 -16.49 -9.51
N ASN A 183 -3.78 -15.22 -9.14
CA ASN A 183 -3.72 -14.09 -10.07
C ASN A 183 -2.30 -13.78 -10.63
N SER A 184 -1.31 -14.63 -10.34
CA SER A 184 -0.01 -14.64 -11.04
C SER A 184 0.00 -15.59 -12.25
N ALA A 185 -1.16 -15.74 -12.90
CA ALA A 185 -1.39 -16.54 -14.11
C ALA A 185 -1.41 -15.67 -15.38
N PRO A 186 -1.36 -16.26 -16.58
CA PRO A 186 -1.64 -15.55 -17.82
C PRO A 186 -3.00 -14.81 -17.81
N PHE A 187 -3.08 -13.74 -18.59
CA PHE A 187 -4.33 -13.00 -18.82
C PHE A 187 -5.33 -13.88 -19.59
N PRO A 188 -6.65 -13.84 -19.29
CA PRO A 188 -7.36 -12.89 -18.42
C PRO A 188 -7.48 -13.29 -16.94
N VAL A 189 -6.98 -14.46 -16.55
CA VAL A 189 -7.13 -14.95 -15.16
C VAL A 189 -6.25 -14.16 -14.19
N GLY A 190 -5.00 -13.91 -14.59
CA GLY A 190 -4.04 -13.16 -13.78
C GLY A 190 -3.41 -11.99 -14.54
N ARG A 191 -2.31 -11.48 -13.97
CA ARG A 191 -1.61 -10.27 -14.43
C ARG A 191 -0.90 -10.40 -15.78
N GLY A 192 -0.86 -11.59 -16.38
CA GLY A 192 -0.12 -11.82 -17.63
C GLY A 192 1.40 -11.83 -17.42
N SER A 193 2.13 -11.62 -18.51
CA SER A 193 3.60 -11.59 -18.53
C SER A 193 4.16 -10.19 -18.24
N SER A 194 5.41 -10.15 -17.78
CA SER A 194 6.16 -8.91 -17.57
C SER A 194 6.35 -8.09 -18.85
N GLU A 195 6.32 -8.73 -20.02
CA GLU A 195 6.36 -8.07 -21.33
C GLU A 195 5.07 -7.30 -21.63
N GLN A 196 3.91 -7.84 -21.23
CA GLN A 196 2.61 -7.24 -21.49
C GLN A 196 2.32 -6.02 -20.59
N LYS A 197 2.94 -5.97 -19.40
CA LYS A 197 2.79 -4.85 -18.43
C LYS A 197 1.35 -4.46 -18.17
N ILE A 198 0.48 -5.46 -18.03
CA ILE A 198 -0.97 -5.26 -17.87
C ILE A 198 -1.21 -4.48 -16.58
N PHE A 199 -1.92 -3.35 -16.73
CA PHE A 199 -2.38 -2.55 -15.61
C PHE A 199 -3.68 -3.13 -15.06
N GLY A 200 -3.82 -3.13 -13.73
CA GLY A 200 -5.03 -3.59 -13.04
C GLY A 200 -4.76 -4.78 -12.13
N GLY A 201 -5.54 -4.88 -11.06
CA GLY A 201 -5.37 -5.90 -10.02
C GLY A 201 -5.75 -7.32 -10.44
N SER A 202 -6.26 -7.54 -11.67
CA SER A 202 -6.88 -8.80 -12.10
C SER A 202 -7.90 -9.28 -11.06
N PRO A 203 -8.97 -8.51 -10.80
CA PRO A 203 -9.75 -8.57 -9.56
C PRO A 203 -10.67 -9.79 -9.45
N ALA A 204 -10.58 -10.76 -10.35
CA ALA A 204 -11.39 -11.98 -10.30
C ALA A 204 -10.59 -13.07 -9.59
N GLY A 205 -11.17 -13.71 -8.58
CA GLY A 205 -10.49 -14.75 -7.82
C GLY A 205 -10.20 -15.97 -8.67
N ALA A 206 -9.10 -16.64 -8.38
CA ALA A 206 -8.66 -17.81 -9.15
C ALA A 206 -7.95 -18.83 -8.28
N VAL A 207 -8.28 -20.10 -8.47
CA VAL A 207 -7.50 -21.22 -7.90
C VAL A 207 -7.18 -22.24 -8.98
N THR A 208 -6.18 -23.09 -8.77
CA THR A 208 -5.98 -24.25 -9.66
C THR A 208 -6.98 -25.37 -9.37
N ARG A 209 -7.26 -26.20 -10.39
CA ARG A 209 -8.02 -27.45 -10.25
C ARG A 209 -7.43 -28.34 -9.16
N ALA A 210 -6.10 -28.43 -9.10
CA ALA A 210 -5.38 -29.17 -8.06
C ALA A 210 -5.65 -28.62 -6.64
N THR A 211 -5.82 -27.30 -6.51
CA THR A 211 -6.18 -26.67 -5.23
C THR A 211 -7.60 -26.99 -4.80
N PHE A 212 -8.58 -26.94 -5.72
CA PHE A 212 -9.94 -27.38 -5.43
C PHE A 212 -9.99 -28.85 -5.02
N GLU A 213 -9.35 -29.76 -5.77
CA GLU A 213 -9.36 -31.19 -5.45
C GLU A 213 -8.64 -31.52 -4.14
N TRP A 214 -7.58 -30.76 -3.81
CA TRP A 214 -6.94 -30.86 -2.50
C TRP A 214 -7.89 -30.42 -1.39
N TRP A 215 -8.53 -29.26 -1.54
CA TRP A 215 -9.48 -28.73 -0.55
C TRP A 215 -10.64 -29.69 -0.33
N LYS A 216 -11.27 -30.18 -1.39
CA LYS A 216 -12.37 -31.16 -1.33
C LYS A 216 -11.97 -32.40 -0.55
N ARG A 217 -10.76 -32.91 -0.78
CA ARG A 217 -10.23 -34.06 -0.05
C ARG A 217 -9.99 -33.75 1.42
N GLN A 218 -9.40 -32.60 1.75
CA GLN A 218 -9.23 -32.17 3.14
C GLN A 218 -10.57 -32.06 3.86
N VAL A 219 -11.60 -31.54 3.19
CA VAL A 219 -12.96 -31.46 3.74
C VAL A 219 -13.50 -32.86 4.03
N LEU A 220 -13.50 -33.75 3.05
CA LEU A 220 -14.06 -35.11 3.20
C LEU A 220 -13.31 -35.93 4.26
N ASP A 221 -11.99 -35.83 4.32
CA ASP A 221 -11.15 -36.63 5.22
C ASP A 221 -11.17 -36.14 6.69
N ASN A 222 -11.72 -34.94 6.96
CA ASN A 222 -11.67 -34.30 8.29
C ASN A 222 -13.07 -33.88 8.79
N GLN A 223 -14.13 -34.59 8.42
CA GLN A 223 -15.49 -34.29 8.86
C GLN A 223 -15.71 -34.39 10.40
N ASP A 224 -14.74 -34.92 11.15
CA ASP A 224 -14.72 -34.96 12.63
C ASP A 224 -14.20 -33.66 13.28
N LYS A 225 -13.81 -32.66 12.47
CA LYS A 225 -13.27 -31.37 12.91
C LYS A 225 -14.20 -30.22 12.57
N ILE A 226 -14.02 -29.10 13.27
CA ILE A 226 -14.52 -27.79 12.81
C ILE A 226 -13.64 -27.38 11.65
N ILE A 227 -14.20 -27.07 10.48
CA ILE A 227 -13.45 -26.72 9.28
C ILE A 227 -13.70 -25.27 8.92
N VAL A 228 -12.63 -24.48 8.91
CA VAL A 228 -12.61 -23.07 8.52
C VAL A 228 -11.82 -22.95 7.22
N THR A 229 -12.46 -22.51 6.15
CA THR A 229 -11.77 -22.15 4.91
C THR A 229 -11.48 -20.65 4.92
N VAL A 230 -10.25 -20.26 4.62
CA VAL A 230 -9.84 -18.86 4.44
C VAL A 230 -9.39 -18.69 3.00
N HIS A 231 -10.00 -17.75 2.29
CA HIS A 231 -9.66 -17.39 0.92
C HIS A 231 -9.83 -15.88 0.74
N HIS A 232 -9.10 -15.26 -0.17
CA HIS A 232 -9.24 -13.82 -0.37
C HIS A 232 -10.61 -13.44 -0.92
N HIS A 233 -11.09 -14.15 -1.95
CA HIS A 233 -12.43 -13.97 -2.48
C HIS A 233 -13.50 -14.75 -1.71
N ALA A 234 -14.70 -14.17 -1.62
CA ALA A 234 -15.91 -14.90 -1.24
C ALA A 234 -16.34 -15.86 -2.36
N LEU A 235 -17.19 -16.83 -2.01
CA LEU A 235 -17.93 -17.60 -3.01
C LEU A 235 -19.11 -16.79 -3.56
N ARG A 236 -19.58 -17.13 -4.75
CA ARG A 236 -20.61 -16.37 -5.43
C ARG A 236 -21.90 -16.30 -4.62
N ASP A 237 -22.45 -15.09 -4.51
CA ASP A 237 -23.74 -14.83 -3.87
C ASP A 237 -23.80 -15.34 -2.42
N THR A 238 -22.68 -15.25 -1.69
CA THR A 238 -22.62 -15.65 -0.27
C THR A 238 -22.57 -14.46 0.68
N THR A 239 -21.83 -13.39 0.41
CA THR A 239 -21.83 -12.16 1.25
C THR A 239 -22.11 -10.90 0.43
N THR A 240 -22.16 -9.74 1.09
CA THR A 240 -22.30 -8.43 0.44
C THR A 240 -21.34 -8.28 -0.74
N ALA A 241 -21.89 -7.80 -1.85
CA ALA A 241 -21.17 -7.54 -3.11
C ALA A 241 -20.46 -8.77 -3.74
N SER A 242 -20.79 -10.00 -3.35
CA SER A 242 -20.22 -11.24 -3.93
C SER A 242 -21.03 -11.83 -5.10
N GLY A 243 -22.11 -11.17 -5.53
CA GLY A 243 -22.91 -11.63 -6.67
C GLY A 243 -22.29 -11.31 -8.02
N ASN A 244 -22.82 -11.92 -9.07
CA ASN A 244 -22.40 -11.59 -10.44
C ASN A 244 -22.67 -10.12 -10.77
N ASP A 245 -21.70 -9.44 -11.37
CA ASP A 245 -21.70 -7.99 -11.66
C ASP A 245 -21.81 -7.06 -10.43
N GLU A 246 -21.85 -7.57 -9.19
CA GLU A 246 -21.90 -6.71 -8.00
C GLU A 246 -20.58 -5.97 -7.77
N GLY A 247 -19.44 -6.60 -8.08
CA GLY A 247 -18.10 -5.99 -7.98
C GLY A 247 -17.86 -4.85 -8.99
N ARG A 248 -18.51 -4.88 -10.16
CA ARG A 248 -18.36 -3.83 -11.19
C ARG A 248 -18.78 -2.43 -10.71
N ARG A 249 -19.73 -2.36 -9.78
CA ARG A 249 -20.18 -1.09 -9.18
C ARG A 249 -19.23 -0.53 -8.12
N HIS A 250 -18.25 -1.33 -7.68
CA HIS A 250 -17.31 -0.99 -6.62
C HIS A 250 -15.89 -0.71 -7.12
N HIS A 251 -15.47 -1.31 -8.25
CA HIS A 251 -14.08 -1.25 -8.71
C HIS A 251 -13.81 -0.34 -9.92
N HIS A 252 -14.81 0.38 -10.48
CA HIS A 252 -14.66 1.29 -11.63
C HIS A 252 -14.03 0.70 -12.92
N ASP A 253 -13.71 -0.59 -12.94
CA ASP A 253 -13.15 -1.28 -14.10
C ASP A 253 -14.29 -1.89 -14.95
N ASP A 254 -14.58 -1.22 -16.07
CA ASP A 254 -15.37 -1.76 -17.19
C ASP A 254 -14.55 -2.88 -17.88
N ASP A 255 -14.56 -4.11 -17.36
CA ASP A 255 -14.76 -5.31 -18.21
C ASP A 255 -14.72 -6.68 -17.50
N SER A 256 -14.08 -6.87 -16.34
CA SER A 256 -13.87 -8.25 -15.85
C SER A 256 -15.12 -8.85 -15.19
N GLY A 257 -15.76 -9.81 -15.86
CA GLY A 257 -16.70 -10.72 -15.20
C GLY A 257 -16.03 -11.42 -14.01
N GLY A 258 -16.73 -11.56 -12.89
CA GLY A 258 -16.21 -12.27 -11.72
C GLY A 258 -15.40 -11.45 -10.71
N ALA A 259 -15.30 -10.13 -10.86
CA ALA A 259 -14.51 -9.26 -9.96
C ALA A 259 -15.00 -9.21 -8.49
N SER A 260 -16.02 -9.99 -8.10
CA SER A 260 -16.66 -9.97 -6.79
C SER A 260 -16.48 -11.25 -5.98
N TYR A 261 -16.04 -12.35 -6.60
CA TYR A 261 -15.99 -13.67 -5.99
C TYR A 261 -14.94 -14.56 -6.65
N LEU A 262 -14.73 -15.76 -6.10
CA LEU A 262 -13.86 -16.77 -6.68
C LEU A 262 -14.47 -17.26 -8.01
N TYR A 263 -13.92 -16.77 -9.12
CA TYR A 263 -14.54 -16.90 -10.43
C TYR A 263 -13.89 -17.99 -11.29
N TYR A 264 -12.57 -18.01 -11.34
CA TYR A 264 -11.82 -18.90 -12.22
C TYR A 264 -11.36 -20.17 -11.51
N VAL A 265 -11.39 -21.28 -12.26
CA VAL A 265 -10.52 -22.43 -11.98
C VAL A 265 -9.53 -22.59 -13.11
N ILE A 266 -8.24 -22.60 -12.79
CA ILE A 266 -7.15 -22.89 -13.73
C ILE A 266 -7.07 -24.42 -13.88
N GLU A 267 -7.37 -24.90 -15.08
CA GLU A 267 -7.32 -26.33 -15.45
C GLU A 267 -5.89 -26.76 -15.78
N ASN A 268 -5.12 -25.89 -16.43
CA ASN A 268 -3.71 -26.08 -16.73
C ASN A 268 -2.96 -24.75 -16.55
N ASP A 269 -1.95 -24.74 -15.68
CA ASP A 269 -1.17 -23.54 -15.35
C ASP A 269 0.12 -23.40 -16.17
N ASP A 270 0.37 -24.28 -17.14
CA ASP A 270 1.44 -24.12 -18.14
C ASP A 270 1.14 -22.89 -19.04
N PRO A 271 1.99 -21.85 -19.04
CA PRO A 271 1.77 -20.67 -19.88
C PRO A 271 1.66 -20.95 -21.38
N ALA A 272 2.29 -22.02 -21.88
CA ALA A 272 2.23 -22.40 -23.30
C ALA A 272 0.93 -23.14 -23.67
N ASN A 273 0.24 -23.72 -22.69
CA ASN A 273 -1.03 -24.43 -22.86
C ASN A 273 -2.02 -24.06 -21.75
N PHE A 274 -2.14 -22.75 -21.48
CA PHE A 274 -2.91 -22.25 -20.35
C PHE A 274 -4.40 -22.46 -20.58
N GLU A 275 -5.05 -23.18 -19.66
CA GLU A 275 -6.47 -23.52 -19.74
C GLU A 275 -7.17 -23.16 -18.44
N PHE A 276 -8.37 -22.61 -18.54
CA PHE A 276 -9.17 -22.18 -17.39
C PHE A 276 -10.66 -22.27 -17.68
N THR A 277 -11.43 -22.41 -16.60
CA THR A 277 -12.89 -22.35 -16.61
C THR A 277 -13.32 -21.07 -15.88
N PRO A 278 -13.95 -20.09 -16.57
CA PRO A 278 -14.59 -18.94 -15.92
C PRO A 278 -15.90 -19.33 -15.26
N ASP A 279 -16.34 -18.56 -14.27
CA ASP A 279 -17.61 -18.76 -13.56
C ASP A 279 -17.83 -20.22 -13.12
N ALA A 280 -16.80 -20.81 -12.49
CA ALA A 280 -16.68 -22.26 -12.40
C ALA A 280 -17.59 -22.93 -11.35
N HIS A 281 -18.04 -22.21 -10.32
CA HIS A 281 -18.94 -22.65 -9.23
C HIS A 281 -18.56 -23.95 -8.50
N VAL A 282 -17.33 -24.46 -8.64
CA VAL A 282 -17.01 -25.82 -8.19
C VAL A 282 -17.06 -26.00 -6.66
N PHE A 283 -16.81 -24.92 -5.90
CA PHE A 283 -16.93 -24.95 -4.44
C PHE A 283 -18.41 -24.90 -4.04
N GLU A 284 -19.16 -23.99 -4.65
CA GLU A 284 -20.59 -23.80 -4.46
C GLU A 284 -21.37 -25.09 -4.74
N ASP A 285 -21.11 -25.72 -5.88
CA ASP A 285 -21.76 -26.97 -6.29
C ASP A 285 -21.47 -28.09 -5.30
N PHE A 286 -20.21 -28.24 -4.86
CA PHE A 286 -19.84 -29.24 -3.86
C PHE A 286 -20.52 -28.99 -2.51
N LEU A 287 -20.52 -27.74 -2.01
CA LEU A 287 -21.15 -27.40 -0.75
C LEU A 287 -22.67 -27.62 -0.80
N ALA A 288 -23.32 -27.22 -1.88
CA ALA A 288 -24.76 -27.40 -2.09
C ALA A 288 -25.14 -28.88 -2.18
N GLU A 289 -24.36 -29.66 -2.93
CA GLU A 289 -24.56 -31.11 -3.05
C GLU A 289 -24.37 -31.81 -1.71
N PHE A 290 -23.31 -31.47 -0.98
CA PHE A 290 -23.02 -32.08 0.32
C PHE A 290 -24.13 -31.80 1.33
N ASP A 291 -24.58 -30.55 1.45
CA ASP A 291 -25.67 -30.17 2.36
C ASP A 291 -26.98 -30.89 2.02
N ARG A 292 -27.32 -30.98 0.72
CA ARG A 292 -28.49 -31.73 0.24
C ARG A 292 -28.42 -33.22 0.62
N GLU A 293 -27.24 -33.81 0.61
CA GLU A 293 -27.03 -35.25 0.87
C GLU A 293 -26.90 -35.60 2.35
N HIS A 294 -26.31 -34.72 3.16
CA HIS A 294 -25.97 -35.01 4.55
C HIS A 294 -26.85 -34.25 5.56
N GLY A 295 -27.57 -33.22 5.11
CA GLY A 295 -28.42 -32.38 5.96
C GLY A 295 -27.65 -31.44 6.89
N HIS A 296 -26.36 -31.21 6.61
CA HIS A 296 -25.50 -30.25 7.29
C HIS A 296 -24.37 -29.79 6.35
N GLY A 297 -23.75 -28.65 6.69
CA GLY A 297 -22.63 -28.11 5.92
C GLY A 297 -21.41 -29.04 5.86
N ALA A 298 -20.69 -29.00 4.73
CA ALA A 298 -19.44 -29.73 4.55
C ALA A 298 -18.29 -29.10 5.34
N ILE A 299 -18.38 -27.80 5.61
CA ILE A 299 -17.47 -27.01 6.44
C ILE A 299 -18.29 -26.16 7.42
N ASP A 300 -17.63 -25.46 8.34
CA ASP A 300 -18.30 -24.61 9.33
C ASP A 300 -18.27 -23.15 8.90
N LEU A 301 -17.10 -22.64 8.49
CA LEU A 301 -16.91 -21.24 8.12
C LEU A 301 -16.15 -21.08 6.80
N TRP A 302 -16.54 -20.08 6.02
CA TRP A 302 -15.74 -19.49 4.95
C TRP A 302 -15.43 -18.03 5.28
N ILE A 303 -14.15 -17.70 5.45
CA ILE A 303 -13.67 -16.36 5.76
C ILE A 303 -13.10 -15.74 4.48
N ALA A 304 -13.66 -14.59 4.09
CA ALA A 304 -13.32 -13.90 2.85
C ALA A 304 -13.06 -12.39 3.04
N GLY A 305 -12.32 -11.83 2.09
CA GLY A 305 -12.00 -10.42 1.92
C GLY A 305 -12.54 -9.85 0.61
N HIS A 306 -11.71 -9.06 -0.08
CA HIS A 306 -11.88 -8.56 -1.45
C HIS A 306 -12.98 -7.51 -1.70
N THR A 307 -14.21 -7.75 -1.26
CA THR A 307 -15.36 -6.94 -1.73
C THR A 307 -15.49 -5.55 -1.10
N HIS A 308 -14.57 -5.20 -0.18
CA HIS A 308 -14.47 -3.87 0.42
C HIS A 308 -15.83 -3.30 0.91
N PRO A 309 -16.51 -3.95 1.86
CA PRO A 309 -17.79 -3.45 2.36
C PRO A 309 -17.72 -1.97 2.77
N ARG A 310 -18.75 -1.21 2.44
CA ARG A 310 -18.86 0.22 2.81
C ARG A 310 -18.92 0.44 4.31
N GLY A 311 -19.23 -0.60 5.08
CA GLY A 311 -19.40 -0.56 6.52
C GLY A 311 -19.83 -1.90 7.10
N PRO A 312 -19.90 -2.00 8.44
CA PRO A 312 -20.36 -3.19 9.15
C PRO A 312 -21.83 -3.54 8.89
N ASP A 313 -22.61 -2.59 8.39
CA ASP A 313 -24.04 -2.71 8.06
C ASP A 313 -24.30 -2.73 6.54
N ASP A 314 -23.28 -2.98 5.71
CA ASP A 314 -23.46 -3.09 4.26
C ASP A 314 -24.44 -4.23 3.91
N ARG A 315 -25.24 -3.99 2.87
CA ARG A 315 -26.30 -4.87 2.36
C ARG A 315 -26.29 -4.92 0.83
N THR A 316 -25.16 -4.63 0.20
CA THR A 316 -25.04 -4.61 -1.26
C THR A 316 -25.39 -6.00 -1.82
N GLY A 317 -26.26 -6.04 -2.83
CA GLY A 317 -26.75 -7.31 -3.38
C GLY A 317 -27.78 -8.02 -2.50
N GLY A 318 -28.34 -7.33 -1.50
CA GLY A 318 -29.30 -7.90 -0.54
C GLY A 318 -28.66 -8.82 0.51
N LYS A 319 -27.34 -8.95 0.51
CA LYS A 319 -26.54 -9.82 1.38
C LYS A 319 -25.74 -8.96 2.35
N SER A 320 -25.57 -9.41 3.58
CA SER A 320 -24.77 -8.76 4.61
C SER A 320 -23.32 -9.25 4.64
N ILE A 321 -22.55 -8.76 5.61
CA ILE A 321 -21.17 -9.20 5.86
C ILE A 321 -21.06 -10.54 6.62
N THR A 322 -22.19 -11.13 7.03
CA THR A 322 -22.29 -12.50 7.55
C THR A 322 -23.55 -13.15 6.99
N GLU A 323 -23.43 -14.28 6.30
CA GLU A 323 -24.59 -14.99 5.76
C GLU A 323 -24.48 -16.49 5.98
N ASP A 324 -25.62 -17.17 5.97
CA ASP A 324 -25.73 -18.62 6.04
C ASP A 324 -26.13 -19.19 4.68
N ARG A 325 -25.37 -20.17 4.17
CA ARG A 325 -25.73 -20.88 2.95
C ARG A 325 -25.17 -22.30 2.95
N TRP A 326 -25.96 -23.27 2.50
CA TRP A 326 -25.55 -24.69 2.45
C TRP A 326 -25.05 -25.25 3.80
N GLY A 327 -25.64 -24.78 4.90
CA GLY A 327 -25.20 -25.12 6.25
C GLY A 327 -23.82 -24.58 6.66
N VAL A 328 -23.29 -23.59 5.92
CA VAL A 328 -21.99 -22.93 6.15
C VAL A 328 -22.19 -21.45 6.48
N HIS A 329 -21.39 -20.94 7.42
CA HIS A 329 -21.29 -19.51 7.74
C HIS A 329 -20.28 -18.82 6.82
N PHE A 330 -20.69 -17.77 6.11
CA PHE A 330 -19.82 -16.95 5.26
C PHE A 330 -19.55 -15.60 5.91
N LEU A 331 -18.28 -15.29 6.16
CA LEU A 331 -17.85 -14.08 6.85
C LEU A 331 -17.01 -13.20 5.92
N GLN A 332 -17.45 -11.97 5.73
CA GLN A 332 -16.66 -10.91 5.10
C GLN A 332 -15.88 -10.15 6.19
N VAL A 333 -14.55 -10.07 6.03
CA VAL A 333 -13.62 -9.51 7.02
C VAL A 333 -12.83 -8.31 6.52
N ALA A 334 -12.94 -7.98 5.23
CA ALA A 334 -12.34 -6.78 4.67
C ALA A 334 -13.10 -5.50 5.10
N ALA A 335 -12.45 -4.34 5.10
CA ALA A 335 -11.05 -4.09 4.74
C ALA A 335 -10.31 -3.39 5.88
N LEU A 336 -8.99 -3.56 6.00
CA LEU A 336 -8.16 -2.76 6.93
C LEU A 336 -7.78 -1.38 6.35
N THR A 337 -7.72 -1.27 5.03
CA THR A 337 -7.43 -0.02 4.30
C THR A 337 -8.52 1.03 4.49
N LEU A 338 -8.11 2.30 4.53
CA LEU A 338 -9.02 3.45 4.41
C LEU A 338 -8.99 4.06 3.00
N HIS A 339 -7.95 3.78 2.23
CA HIS A 339 -7.61 4.56 1.05
C HIS A 339 -7.51 3.76 -0.26
N HIS A 340 -7.89 2.49 -0.23
CA HIS A 340 -8.05 1.65 -1.41
C HIS A 340 -9.53 1.29 -1.61
N GLY A 341 -10.16 1.86 -2.65
CA GLY A 341 -11.61 1.72 -2.88
C GLY A 341 -12.48 2.52 -1.90
N VAL A 342 -13.78 2.22 -1.87
CA VAL A 342 -14.75 2.83 -0.94
C VAL A 342 -15.14 1.81 0.12
N CYS A 343 -14.48 1.85 1.29
CA CYS A 343 -14.68 0.91 2.39
C CYS A 343 -14.63 1.62 3.76
N ALA A 344 -15.08 0.90 4.80
CA ALA A 344 -14.81 1.27 6.19
C ALA A 344 -13.74 0.35 6.77
N PRO A 345 -12.66 0.89 7.39
CA PRO A 345 -11.66 0.07 8.06
C PRO A 345 -12.24 -0.77 9.20
N MET A 346 -12.26 -2.10 9.04
CA MET A 346 -12.78 -3.04 10.03
C MET A 346 -12.08 -4.40 9.98
N SER A 347 -12.25 -5.19 11.03
CA SER A 347 -11.82 -6.59 11.14
C SER A 347 -12.82 -7.41 11.95
N ARG A 348 -12.62 -8.73 12.04
CA ARG A 348 -13.45 -9.62 12.87
C ARG A 348 -12.66 -10.25 14.00
N LEU A 349 -13.27 -10.35 15.17
CA LEU A 349 -12.79 -11.23 16.24
C LEU A 349 -13.77 -12.41 16.35
N ILE A 350 -13.27 -13.62 16.13
CA ILE A 350 -14.04 -14.86 16.22
C ILE A 350 -13.60 -15.60 17.48
N THR A 351 -14.49 -15.66 18.47
CA THR A 351 -14.23 -16.27 19.77
C THR A 351 -14.87 -17.65 19.83
N PHE A 352 -14.05 -18.69 19.94
CA PHE A 352 -14.50 -20.06 20.18
C PHE A 352 -14.54 -20.33 21.68
N GLU A 353 -15.68 -20.79 22.19
CA GLU A 353 -15.82 -21.21 23.59
C GLU A 353 -15.54 -22.70 23.74
N SER A 354 -14.70 -23.06 24.71
CA SER A 354 -14.32 -24.46 24.93
C SER A 354 -15.51 -25.30 25.34
N ASP A 355 -15.58 -26.51 24.77
CA ASP A 355 -16.66 -27.47 24.95
C ASP A 355 -18.05 -26.95 24.47
N SER A 356 -18.06 -25.88 23.69
CA SER A 356 -19.26 -25.29 23.06
C SER A 356 -19.25 -25.52 21.56
N ASP A 357 -20.42 -25.76 20.96
CA ASP A 357 -20.64 -25.80 19.52
C ASP A 357 -21.12 -24.44 18.98
N GLU A 358 -20.83 -23.36 19.71
CA GLU A 358 -21.05 -21.98 19.28
C GLU A 358 -19.74 -21.18 19.29
N ALA A 359 -19.58 -20.31 18.29
CA ALA A 359 -18.55 -19.28 18.25
C ALA A 359 -19.20 -17.91 18.07
N GLN A 360 -18.59 -16.86 18.61
CA GLN A 360 -19.08 -15.49 18.42
C GLN A 360 -18.19 -14.74 17.43
N ALA A 361 -18.76 -14.13 16.40
CA ALA A 361 -18.03 -13.24 15.50
C ALA A 361 -18.46 -11.78 15.72
N ARG A 362 -17.51 -10.95 16.15
CA ARG A 362 -17.70 -9.51 16.43
C ARG A 362 -16.96 -8.67 15.38
N VAL A 363 -17.49 -7.50 15.04
CA VAL A 363 -16.80 -6.54 14.18
C VAL A 363 -16.03 -5.53 15.02
N TYR A 364 -14.77 -5.30 14.71
CA TYR A 364 -13.99 -4.20 15.27
C TYR A 364 -13.78 -3.12 14.20
N LEU A 365 -14.15 -1.87 14.50
CA LEU A 365 -13.94 -0.71 13.65
C LEU A 365 -12.58 -0.10 13.95
N HIS A 366 -11.73 0.02 12.91
CA HIS A 366 -10.40 0.63 13.01
C HIS A 366 -10.41 2.15 12.76
N GLU A 367 -11.55 2.69 12.31
CA GLU A 367 -11.84 4.12 12.21
C GLU A 367 -13.29 4.38 12.66
N PRO A 368 -13.64 5.61 13.08
CA PRO A 368 -15.03 5.96 13.36
C PRO A 368 -15.94 5.71 12.16
N TYR A 369 -17.10 5.10 12.41
CA TYR A 369 -18.11 4.82 11.38
C TYR A 369 -19.45 5.46 11.76
N ARG A 370 -19.85 6.48 10.99
CA ARG A 370 -21.03 7.31 11.28
C ARG A 370 -20.93 7.89 12.71
N THR A 371 -21.83 7.50 13.61
CA THR A 371 -21.86 7.92 15.01
C THR A 371 -21.12 6.96 15.95
N HIS A 372 -20.55 5.86 15.44
CA HIS A 372 -19.87 4.85 16.25
C HIS A 372 -18.36 5.15 16.29
N PRO A 373 -17.74 5.18 17.48
CA PRO A 373 -16.30 5.37 17.61
C PRO A 373 -15.54 4.11 17.16
N VAL A 374 -14.20 4.22 17.14
CA VAL A 374 -13.29 3.08 17.04
C VAL A 374 -13.62 2.06 18.15
N GLY A 375 -13.60 0.77 17.83
CA GLY A 375 -13.95 -0.30 18.76
C GLY A 375 -14.98 -1.28 18.20
N PHE A 376 -15.56 -2.11 19.09
CA PHE A 376 -16.53 -3.12 18.68
C PHE A 376 -17.85 -2.50 18.21
N TYR A 377 -18.31 -2.95 17.04
CA TYR A 377 -19.62 -2.62 16.49
C TYR A 377 -20.62 -3.73 16.81
N GLU A 378 -21.22 -3.63 18.00
CA GLU A 378 -22.15 -4.63 18.53
C GLU A 378 -23.34 -4.99 17.62
N PRO A 379 -23.92 -4.07 16.81
CA PRO A 379 -25.05 -4.43 15.95
C PRO A 379 -24.74 -5.49 14.87
N SER A 380 -23.45 -5.75 14.58
CA SER A 380 -23.03 -6.80 13.63
C SER A 380 -22.35 -7.99 14.33
N THR A 381 -22.51 -8.13 15.65
CA THR A 381 -22.12 -9.32 16.40
C THR A 381 -23.10 -10.46 16.11
N VAL A 382 -22.57 -11.64 15.80
CA VAL A 382 -23.35 -12.84 15.47
C VAL A 382 -22.85 -14.05 16.26
N SER A 383 -23.77 -14.96 16.63
CA SER A 383 -23.41 -16.31 17.11
C SER A 383 -23.45 -17.26 15.91
N LEU A 384 -22.40 -18.05 15.78
CA LEU A 384 -22.18 -19.01 14.70
C LEU A 384 -22.34 -20.41 15.27
N LYS A 385 -23.28 -21.18 14.73
CA LYS A 385 -23.47 -22.57 15.10
C LYS A 385 -22.45 -23.45 14.37
N LEU A 386 -21.64 -24.17 15.13
CA LEU A 386 -20.65 -25.12 14.64
C LEU A 386 -21.22 -26.54 14.59
N ARG A 387 -20.67 -27.39 13.74
CA ARG A 387 -21.04 -28.81 13.61
C ARG A 387 -20.54 -29.65 14.79
N HIS A 388 -19.45 -29.21 15.42
CA HIS A 388 -18.82 -29.89 16.55
C HIS A 388 -18.55 -28.91 17.68
N ALA A 389 -18.57 -29.42 18.91
CA ALA A 389 -18.08 -28.67 20.05
C ALA A 389 -16.58 -28.39 19.91
N PHE A 390 -16.16 -27.15 20.17
CA PHE A 390 -14.78 -26.72 20.10
C PHE A 390 -13.98 -27.34 21.25
N ARG A 391 -12.82 -27.90 20.91
CA ARG A 391 -11.83 -28.43 21.84
C ARG A 391 -10.60 -27.53 21.76
N ALA A 392 -10.39 -26.74 22.80
CA ALA A 392 -9.31 -25.78 22.86
C ALA A 392 -7.91 -26.40 22.67
N PRO A 393 -7.00 -25.71 21.95
CA PRO A 393 -5.59 -26.05 21.96
C PRO A 393 -4.95 -25.77 23.33
N GLU A 394 -3.71 -26.23 23.48
CA GLU A 394 -2.85 -25.76 24.56
C GLU A 394 -2.57 -24.26 24.42
N ARG A 395 -2.42 -23.58 25.56
CA ARG A 395 -2.16 -22.14 25.58
C ARG A 395 -0.83 -21.81 24.91
N ILE A 396 -0.84 -20.81 24.03
CA ILE A 396 0.36 -20.37 23.32
C ILE A 396 1.29 -19.69 24.32
N PRO A 397 2.54 -20.16 24.48
CA PRO A 397 3.49 -19.52 25.38
C PRO A 397 3.95 -18.17 24.80
N PRO A 398 4.14 -17.14 25.64
CA PRO A 398 4.66 -15.86 25.19
C PRO A 398 6.11 -16.01 24.73
N VAL A 399 6.42 -15.45 23.57
CA VAL A 399 7.79 -15.37 23.04
C VAL A 399 8.00 -13.99 22.42
N ALA A 400 9.26 -13.64 22.15
CA ALA A 400 9.58 -12.37 21.50
C ALA A 400 8.84 -12.23 20.15
N PRO A 401 8.33 -11.03 19.79
CA PRO A 401 7.54 -10.83 18.57
C PRO A 401 8.20 -11.31 17.28
N PHE A 402 9.53 -11.20 17.20
CA PHE A 402 10.33 -11.63 16.04
C PHE A 402 11.57 -12.42 16.48
N PRO A 403 12.12 -13.29 15.62
CA PRO A 403 13.45 -13.89 15.82
C PRO A 403 14.54 -12.81 15.99
N PRO A 404 15.52 -12.99 16.90
CA PRO A 404 16.60 -12.02 17.12
C PRO A 404 17.39 -11.64 15.86
N GLU A 405 17.51 -12.56 14.92
CA GLU A 405 18.16 -12.42 13.62
C GLU A 405 17.36 -11.60 12.61
N THR A 406 16.08 -11.32 12.90
CA THR A 406 15.22 -10.54 12.00
C THR A 406 15.72 -9.11 11.94
N LYS A 407 16.09 -8.67 10.73
CA LYS A 407 16.54 -7.29 10.50
C LYS A 407 15.40 -6.32 10.78
N ARG A 408 15.64 -5.33 11.65
CA ARG A 408 14.74 -4.19 11.81
C ARG A 408 14.66 -3.43 10.49
N VAL A 409 13.45 -3.31 9.95
CA VAL A 409 13.19 -2.51 8.77
C VAL A 409 13.02 -1.07 9.23
N LYS A 410 13.89 -0.17 8.75
CA LYS A 410 13.71 1.26 9.02
C LYS A 410 12.49 1.75 8.25
N ARG A 411 11.78 2.73 8.82
CA ARG A 411 10.75 3.48 8.07
C ARG A 411 11.42 4.16 6.89
N THR A 412 11.31 3.53 5.73
CA THR A 412 11.51 4.20 4.46
C THR A 412 10.26 5.00 4.20
N ASN A 413 10.34 6.21 3.64
CA ASN A 413 9.17 6.73 2.96
C ASN A 413 8.82 5.68 1.91
N ILE A 414 7.69 4.99 2.06
CA ILE A 414 6.96 4.48 0.90
C ILE A 414 6.29 5.74 0.43
N GLY A 415 7.10 6.59 -0.19
CA GLY A 415 6.65 7.78 -0.86
C GLY A 415 5.48 7.32 -1.68
N VAL A 416 4.32 7.87 -1.31
CA VAL A 416 3.18 8.11 -2.16
C VAL A 416 3.44 7.45 -3.50
N THR A 417 3.01 6.20 -3.65
CA THR A 417 2.60 5.82 -4.99
C THR A 417 1.30 6.60 -5.09
N PRO A 418 1.29 7.77 -5.75
CA PRO A 418 0.04 8.47 -5.90
C PRO A 418 -0.86 7.46 -6.59
N GLN A 419 -2.11 7.33 -6.15
CA GLN A 419 -3.13 6.86 -7.07
C GLN A 419 -2.86 7.61 -8.36
N LEU A 420 -2.48 6.86 -9.40
CA LEU A 420 -2.16 7.43 -10.68
C LEU A 420 -3.36 8.30 -11.06
N ILE A 421 -3.21 9.62 -10.96
CA ILE A 421 -3.81 10.48 -11.96
C ILE A 421 -3.36 9.82 -13.27
N PRO A 422 -4.28 9.38 -14.14
CA PRO A 422 -3.93 8.54 -15.28
C PRO A 422 -2.74 9.17 -15.96
N PHE A 423 -1.59 8.49 -15.85
CA PHE A 423 -0.35 9.05 -16.33
C PHE A 423 -0.55 9.36 -17.80
N GLN A 424 -0.42 10.63 -18.14
CA GLN A 424 -0.63 11.04 -19.50
C GLN A 424 0.62 10.71 -20.28
N ARG A 425 0.41 10.16 -21.48
CA ARG A 425 1.50 9.86 -22.39
C ARG A 425 2.26 11.17 -22.60
N ALA A 426 3.53 11.17 -22.24
CA ALA A 426 4.44 12.25 -22.55
C ALA A 426 4.40 12.50 -24.07
N ASP A 427 4.01 13.70 -24.48
CA ASP A 427 4.10 14.07 -25.90
C ASP A 427 5.56 14.03 -26.36
N PRO A 428 5.82 13.55 -27.59
CA PRO A 428 7.15 13.56 -28.17
C PRO A 428 7.69 14.99 -28.26
N SER A 429 8.99 15.15 -28.07
CA SER A 429 9.64 16.45 -28.16
C SER A 429 9.60 17.01 -29.55
N ILE A 430 9.31 18.30 -29.64
CA ILE A 430 9.95 19.14 -30.66
C ILE A 430 11.32 19.53 -30.11
N ASP A 431 12.36 19.45 -30.91
CA ASP A 431 13.65 20.02 -30.57
C ASP A 431 13.54 21.54 -30.72
N LEU A 432 13.45 22.25 -29.60
CA LEU A 432 13.35 23.71 -29.54
C LEU A 432 14.70 24.36 -29.23
N HIS A 433 15.82 23.62 -29.31
CA HIS A 433 17.16 24.15 -29.05
C HIS A 433 17.47 25.39 -29.93
N GLU A 434 16.85 25.51 -31.11
CA GLU A 434 16.97 26.69 -31.98
C GLU A 434 16.02 27.85 -31.61
N ARG A 435 14.96 27.60 -30.84
CA ARG A 435 13.94 28.59 -30.42
C ARG A 435 14.15 29.14 -29.00
N ILE A 436 14.90 28.46 -28.14
CA ILE A 436 15.41 29.02 -26.88
C ILE A 436 16.63 29.90 -27.20
N GLN A 437 16.44 30.93 -28.03
CA GLN A 437 17.20 32.15 -27.85
C GLN A 437 16.31 33.02 -26.99
N PRO A 438 16.47 33.01 -25.64
CA PRO A 438 15.80 34.00 -24.82
C PRO A 438 16.05 35.38 -25.45
N ASP A 439 15.09 36.28 -25.32
CA ASP A 439 15.42 37.69 -25.54
C ASP A 439 16.61 38.07 -24.64
N GLY A 440 17.23 39.23 -24.89
CA GLY A 440 18.43 39.65 -24.13
C GLY A 440 18.29 39.61 -22.59
N ASP A 441 17.06 39.44 -22.08
CA ASP A 441 16.68 39.40 -20.67
C ASP A 441 16.20 38.03 -20.16
N GLY A 442 16.33 36.92 -20.90
CA GLY A 442 16.04 35.57 -20.36
C GLY A 442 14.56 35.16 -20.36
N ARG A 443 13.68 35.84 -21.12
CA ARG A 443 12.23 35.57 -21.14
C ARG A 443 11.87 34.38 -22.03
N ILE A 444 10.90 33.58 -21.57
CA ILE A 444 10.26 32.51 -22.33
C ILE A 444 8.82 32.97 -22.70
N PRO A 445 8.54 33.36 -23.96
CA PRO A 445 7.24 33.88 -24.37
C PRO A 445 6.23 32.75 -24.60
N ILE A 446 5.73 32.17 -23.50
CA ILE A 446 4.91 30.96 -23.49
C ILE A 446 3.66 31.05 -24.40
N VAL A 447 3.03 32.23 -24.49
CA VAL A 447 1.83 32.48 -25.29
C VAL A 447 2.13 32.45 -26.78
N ASP A 448 3.26 33.05 -27.17
CA ASP A 448 3.69 33.07 -28.57
C ASP A 448 4.04 31.65 -29.03
N TRP A 449 4.68 30.85 -28.17
CA TRP A 449 4.97 29.44 -28.46
C TRP A 449 3.71 28.60 -28.62
N ILE A 450 2.71 28.73 -27.75
CA ILE A 450 1.44 28.00 -27.88
C ILE A 450 0.71 28.38 -29.18
N ARG A 451 0.81 29.65 -29.62
CA ARG A 451 0.25 30.13 -30.89
C ARG A 451 0.99 29.57 -32.10
N ASP A 452 2.31 29.67 -32.12
CA ASP A 452 3.16 29.17 -33.21
C ASP A 452 3.04 27.65 -33.36
N ASP A 453 2.95 26.93 -32.24
CA ASP A 453 2.77 25.48 -32.24
C ASP A 453 1.34 25.05 -32.57
N ALA A 454 0.38 25.97 -32.79
CA ALA A 454 -0.92 25.62 -33.35
C ALA A 454 -0.86 25.09 -34.78
N GLU A 455 0.26 25.33 -35.47
CA GLU A 455 0.50 24.86 -36.82
C GLU A 455 1.28 23.51 -36.87
N THR A 456 1.83 23.05 -35.74
CA THR A 456 2.57 21.78 -35.62
C THR A 456 1.95 20.84 -34.57
N ALA A 457 1.87 19.54 -34.88
CA ALA A 457 1.10 18.55 -34.12
C ALA A 457 1.68 18.17 -32.73
N ILE A 458 1.71 19.10 -31.76
CA ILE A 458 1.90 18.78 -30.34
C ILE A 458 0.54 18.40 -29.74
N GLY A 459 0.39 17.17 -29.26
CA GLY A 459 -0.79 16.75 -28.49
C GLY A 459 -0.86 17.45 -27.12
N ASN A 460 -2.04 17.50 -26.50
CA ASN A 460 -2.24 17.89 -25.09
C ASN A 460 -1.53 19.20 -24.62
N ARG A 461 -1.74 20.28 -25.34
CA ARG A 461 -1.21 21.62 -25.01
C ARG A 461 -2.17 22.45 -24.12
N PRO A 462 -1.64 23.40 -23.32
CA PRO A 462 -2.44 24.38 -22.58
C PRO A 462 -3.34 25.19 -23.52
N ARG A 463 -4.50 25.63 -23.01
CA ARG A 463 -5.42 26.49 -23.76
C ARG A 463 -4.95 27.93 -23.66
N LEU A 464 -5.28 28.74 -24.67
CA LEU A 464 -5.16 30.19 -24.55
C LEU A 464 -6.46 30.75 -23.98
N ASP A 465 -6.34 31.59 -22.97
CA ASP A 465 -7.43 32.30 -22.30
C ASP A 465 -7.13 33.81 -22.31
N ASP A 466 -8.16 34.64 -22.23
CA ASP A 466 -8.02 36.10 -22.15
C ASP A 466 -8.17 36.55 -20.69
N ASP A 467 -7.10 37.08 -20.13
CA ASP A 467 -7.05 37.68 -18.80
C ASP A 467 -7.12 39.22 -18.87
N GLN A 468 -7.89 39.82 -17.96
CA GLN A 468 -8.09 41.27 -17.93
C GLN A 468 -6.81 42.06 -17.66
N LYS A 469 -5.83 41.50 -16.93
CA LYS A 469 -4.60 42.19 -16.55
C LYS A 469 -3.49 42.00 -17.59
N TYR A 470 -3.37 40.80 -18.13
CA TYR A 470 -2.23 40.42 -18.96
C TYR A 470 -2.57 40.13 -20.42
N GLY A 471 -3.84 40.31 -20.84
CA GLY A 471 -4.28 39.90 -22.16
C GLY A 471 -4.26 38.38 -22.27
N THR A 472 -3.71 37.84 -23.34
CA THR A 472 -3.71 36.38 -23.55
C THR A 472 -2.76 35.67 -22.58
N VAL A 473 -3.21 34.57 -21.98
CA VAL A 473 -2.47 33.72 -21.03
C VAL A 473 -2.62 32.24 -21.37
N ALA A 474 -1.75 31.39 -20.82
CA ALA A 474 -1.80 29.95 -20.97
C ALA A 474 -2.54 29.28 -19.80
N GLU A 475 -3.63 28.57 -20.05
CA GLU A 475 -4.41 27.82 -19.07
C GLU A 475 -4.07 26.31 -19.09
N PHE A 476 -3.62 25.83 -17.93
CA PHE A 476 -3.31 24.44 -17.63
C PHE A 476 -4.44 23.86 -16.76
N ASP A 477 -5.00 22.72 -17.16
CA ASP A 477 -6.08 22.03 -16.45
C ASP A 477 -5.58 20.78 -15.69
N GLY A 478 -4.27 20.63 -15.57
CA GLY A 478 -3.61 19.48 -14.97
C GLY A 478 -3.38 18.32 -15.94
N THR A 479 -3.69 18.53 -17.23
CA THR A 479 -3.47 17.54 -18.29
C THR A 479 -2.50 18.01 -19.37
N HIS A 480 -1.84 19.14 -19.14
CA HIS A 480 -0.99 19.76 -20.14
C HIS A 480 0.39 20.03 -19.56
N ARG A 481 1.40 19.97 -20.42
CA ARG A 481 2.75 20.44 -20.13
C ARG A 481 3.33 21.09 -21.38
N LEU A 482 4.28 21.98 -21.18
CA LEU A 482 5.09 22.53 -22.27
C LEU A 482 6.53 22.10 -22.06
N ARG A 483 7.00 21.22 -22.95
CA ARG A 483 8.39 20.77 -22.97
C ARG A 483 9.22 21.84 -23.65
N VAL A 484 10.08 22.51 -22.90
CA VAL A 484 10.99 23.53 -23.43
C VAL A 484 12.20 22.84 -24.07
N GLY A 485 12.67 21.74 -23.49
CA GLY A 485 13.74 20.92 -24.05
C GLY A 485 14.98 20.83 -23.15
N PRO A 486 16.08 20.24 -23.65
CA PRO A 486 17.34 20.20 -22.93
C PRO A 486 17.92 21.61 -22.82
N VAL A 487 18.23 22.03 -21.59
CA VAL A 487 18.96 23.27 -21.31
C VAL A 487 20.18 22.90 -20.48
N ASP A 488 21.37 23.23 -20.98
CA ASP A 488 22.60 23.00 -20.24
C ASP A 488 22.81 24.10 -19.19
N VAL A 489 22.58 23.72 -17.94
CA VAL A 489 22.76 24.58 -16.76
C VAL A 489 23.97 24.17 -15.93
N ASP A 490 24.70 23.14 -16.37
CA ASP A 490 25.83 22.63 -15.61
C ASP A 490 26.92 23.70 -15.51
N GLY A 491 27.39 23.95 -14.29
CA GLY A 491 28.45 24.93 -14.03
C GLY A 491 27.96 26.37 -13.82
N TRP A 492 26.65 26.65 -13.94
CA TRP A 492 26.11 27.95 -13.54
C TRP A 492 26.31 28.17 -12.04
N THR A 493 26.80 29.33 -11.62
CA THR A 493 27.01 29.65 -10.19
C THR A 493 25.82 30.35 -9.55
N GLY A 494 24.84 30.75 -10.36
CA GLY A 494 23.56 31.25 -9.90
C GLY A 494 22.44 30.92 -10.88
N LEU A 495 21.22 30.89 -10.37
CA LEU A 495 20.01 30.67 -11.14
C LEU A 495 18.91 31.56 -10.59
N THR A 496 18.12 32.16 -11.48
CA THR A 496 16.84 32.77 -11.10
C THR A 496 15.76 32.27 -12.04
N VAL A 497 14.68 31.75 -11.47
CA VAL A 497 13.49 31.29 -12.22
C VAL A 497 12.28 32.04 -11.69
N SER A 498 11.60 32.77 -12.55
CA SER A 498 10.45 33.60 -12.19
C SER A 498 9.24 33.24 -13.03
N VAL A 499 8.09 33.07 -12.37
CA VAL A 499 6.82 32.72 -13.02
C VAL A 499 5.72 33.67 -12.57
N GLN A 500 5.02 34.27 -13.53
CA GLN A 500 3.75 34.95 -13.31
C GLN A 500 2.62 33.93 -13.40
N VAL A 501 2.03 33.58 -12.25
CA VAL A 501 1.07 32.48 -12.13
C VAL A 501 -0.21 32.92 -11.42
N PHE A 502 -1.34 32.41 -11.90
CA PHE A 502 -2.64 32.49 -11.26
C PHE A 502 -3.14 31.06 -11.08
N ALA A 503 -3.20 30.54 -9.86
CA ALA A 503 -3.72 29.19 -9.67
C ALA A 503 -4.92 29.19 -8.71
N ASN A 504 -5.93 28.41 -9.10
CA ASN A 504 -7.18 28.27 -8.36
C ASN A 504 -7.03 27.12 -7.37
N PHE A 505 -6.48 27.43 -6.19
CA PHE A 505 -5.95 26.43 -5.28
C PHE A 505 -7.04 25.74 -4.44
N ARG A 506 -7.71 24.75 -5.03
CA ARG A 506 -8.46 23.69 -4.30
C ARG A 506 -7.80 22.32 -4.42
N VAL A 507 -6.51 22.28 -4.72
CA VAL A 507 -5.86 21.03 -5.13
C VAL A 507 -5.08 20.41 -3.97
N LYS A 508 -5.23 19.08 -3.84
CA LYS A 508 -4.74 18.26 -2.73
C LYS A 508 -3.41 17.53 -3.07
N SER A 509 -2.73 17.94 -4.13
CA SER A 509 -1.53 17.28 -4.66
C SER A 509 -0.52 18.31 -5.16
N ALA A 510 0.77 17.97 -5.08
CA ALA A 510 1.87 18.78 -5.58
C ALA A 510 1.74 19.07 -7.09
N MET A 511 2.10 20.29 -7.47
CA MET A 511 2.12 20.78 -8.85
C MET A 511 3.43 21.47 -9.17
N ARG A 512 3.91 21.34 -10.40
CA ARG A 512 5.05 22.08 -10.94
C ARG A 512 4.59 23.24 -11.80
N ALA A 513 4.97 24.46 -11.43
CA ALA A 513 4.82 25.61 -12.31
C ALA A 513 5.90 25.56 -13.41
N ILE A 514 7.13 25.25 -13.01
CA ILE A 514 8.25 25.00 -13.90
C ILE A 514 9.22 24.03 -13.21
N SER A 515 9.78 23.12 -13.99
CA SER A 515 10.66 22.07 -13.51
C SER A 515 11.81 21.82 -14.46
N MET A 516 12.92 21.38 -13.87
CA MET A 516 13.95 20.60 -14.53
C MET A 516 14.23 19.39 -13.60
N ASP A 517 13.18 18.63 -13.30
CA ASP A 517 13.22 17.43 -12.44
C ASP A 517 12.36 16.31 -13.03
N ARG A 518 12.75 15.05 -12.81
CA ARG A 518 11.94 13.87 -13.12
C ARG A 518 11.40 13.36 -11.79
N VAL A 519 10.11 13.09 -11.71
CA VAL A 519 9.52 12.53 -10.48
C VAL A 519 10.21 11.19 -10.24
N VAL A 520 10.88 11.03 -9.09
CA VAL A 520 11.70 9.89 -8.62
C VAL A 520 13.18 9.81 -9.03
N ASP A 521 13.68 10.65 -9.94
CA ASP A 521 15.13 10.71 -10.26
C ASP A 521 15.76 12.04 -9.79
N ASP A 522 17.10 12.10 -9.78
CA ASP A 522 17.82 13.33 -9.46
C ASP A 522 17.59 14.40 -10.57
N GLY A 523 17.06 15.56 -10.20
CA GLY A 523 16.84 16.70 -11.11
C GLY A 523 17.82 17.85 -10.84
N CYS A 524 17.58 19.00 -11.46
CA CYS A 524 18.34 20.23 -11.21
C CYS A 524 17.59 21.18 -10.28
N PHE A 525 16.37 21.57 -10.65
CA PHE A 525 15.53 22.47 -9.86
C PHE A 525 14.05 22.28 -10.14
N PHE A 526 13.19 22.75 -9.24
CA PHE A 526 11.78 22.93 -9.52
C PHE A 526 11.14 24.03 -8.69
N LEU A 527 10.11 24.66 -9.25
CA LEU A 527 9.22 25.56 -8.56
C LEU A 527 7.82 24.93 -8.50
N SER A 528 7.36 24.66 -7.27
CA SER A 528 6.17 23.86 -7.03
C SER A 528 5.21 24.47 -6.03
N TYR A 529 3.96 24.01 -6.09
CA TYR A 529 2.93 24.32 -5.11
C TYR A 529 2.32 23.03 -4.56
N ASP A 530 2.25 22.90 -3.24
CA ASP A 530 1.65 21.76 -2.55
C ASP A 530 1.03 22.20 -1.20
N GLU A 531 -0.13 21.64 -0.84
CA GLU A 531 -0.81 21.88 0.45
C GLU A 531 -0.77 23.34 0.96
N HIS A 532 -1.04 24.32 0.08
CA HIS A 532 -0.99 25.76 0.39
C HIS A 532 0.39 26.40 0.57
N ARG A 533 1.45 25.75 0.07
CA ARG A 533 2.84 26.23 0.14
C ARG A 533 3.46 26.29 -1.24
N TRP A 534 4.20 27.37 -1.49
CA TRP A 534 5.16 27.40 -2.60
C TRP A 534 6.49 26.86 -2.10
N ARG A 535 7.15 26.08 -2.95
CA ARG A 535 8.48 25.54 -2.71
C ARG A 535 9.36 25.77 -3.93
N TRP A 536 10.51 26.38 -3.70
CA TRP A 536 11.64 26.41 -4.62
C TRP A 536 12.69 25.41 -4.13
N SER A 537 13.06 24.48 -5.01
CA SER A 537 14.01 23.42 -4.69
C SER A 537 15.11 23.38 -5.73
N VAL A 538 16.36 23.24 -5.27
CA VAL A 538 17.54 23.06 -6.13
C VAL A 538 18.36 21.90 -5.59
N TRP A 539 18.87 21.06 -6.48
CA TRP A 539 19.63 19.88 -6.10
C TRP A 539 20.95 20.27 -5.43
N ASP A 540 21.24 19.65 -4.29
CA ASP A 540 22.51 19.76 -3.57
C ASP A 540 23.24 18.41 -3.65
N GLU A 541 24.27 18.35 -4.49
CA GLU A 541 25.03 17.12 -4.71
C GLU A 541 25.97 16.84 -3.53
N THR A 542 26.37 17.88 -2.80
CA THR A 542 27.26 17.79 -1.65
C THR A 542 26.56 17.07 -0.50
N GLU A 543 25.28 17.37 -0.32
CA GLU A 543 24.44 16.79 0.73
C GLU A 543 23.61 15.58 0.24
N GLY A 544 23.56 15.33 -1.08
CA GLY A 544 22.75 14.27 -1.68
C GLY A 544 21.26 14.45 -1.45
N ARG A 545 20.77 15.70 -1.45
CA ARG A 545 19.37 16.05 -1.17
C ARG A 545 18.97 17.37 -1.85
N TRP A 546 17.68 17.68 -1.84
CA TRP A 546 17.17 18.98 -2.27
C TRP A 546 17.39 20.06 -1.20
N ALA A 547 17.86 21.23 -1.63
CA ALA A 547 17.84 22.45 -0.84
C ALA A 547 16.49 23.16 -1.07
N ASP A 548 15.64 23.16 -0.04
CA ASP A 548 14.24 23.59 -0.14
C ASP A 548 14.01 24.94 0.55
N ALA A 549 13.61 25.96 -0.22
CA ALA A 549 13.04 27.19 0.31
C ALA A 549 11.52 27.16 0.13
N ASP A 550 10.78 26.99 1.22
CA ASP A 550 9.32 26.85 1.17
C ASP A 550 8.57 27.78 2.14
N ALA A 551 7.43 28.32 1.67
CA ALA A 551 6.60 29.23 2.46
C ALA A 551 5.10 29.02 2.20
N PRO A 552 4.25 29.14 3.25
CA PRO A 552 2.81 29.14 3.07
C PRO A 552 2.32 30.42 2.35
N LEU A 553 1.26 30.29 1.55
CA LEU A 553 0.57 31.48 1.03
C LEU A 553 -0.18 32.21 2.16
N PRO A 554 -0.19 33.56 2.19
CA PRO A 554 -1.05 34.32 3.09
C PRO A 554 -2.54 33.95 2.84
N LYS A 555 -3.31 33.74 3.90
CA LYS A 555 -4.70 33.21 3.89
C LYS A 555 -5.74 34.02 3.06
N ARG A 556 -5.37 35.12 2.39
CA ARG A 556 -6.28 36.02 1.65
C ARG A 556 -5.93 36.19 0.15
N VAL A 557 -5.23 35.23 -0.42
CA VAL A 557 -4.55 35.40 -1.73
C VAL A 557 -5.10 34.48 -2.84
N THR A 558 -6.12 33.68 -2.56
CA THR A 558 -6.81 32.89 -3.60
C THR A 558 -7.52 33.82 -4.59
N ALA A 559 -7.30 33.60 -5.90
CA ALA A 559 -7.82 34.37 -7.04
C ALA A 559 -7.07 35.66 -7.45
N HIS A 560 -5.76 35.75 -7.19
CA HIS A 560 -4.91 36.81 -7.72
C HIS A 560 -3.69 36.24 -8.47
N TRP A 561 -3.08 37.09 -9.28
CA TRP A 561 -1.83 36.81 -9.98
C TRP A 561 -0.62 37.06 -9.06
N HIS A 562 0.30 36.11 -9.01
CA HIS A 562 1.54 36.19 -8.22
C HIS A 562 2.77 36.08 -9.08
N ARG A 563 3.80 36.84 -8.71
CA ARG A 563 5.15 36.66 -9.22
C ARG A 563 5.90 35.78 -8.23
N VAL A 564 6.10 34.52 -8.58
CA VAL A 564 6.84 33.56 -7.75
C VAL A 564 8.21 33.36 -8.36
N THR A 565 9.25 33.64 -7.59
CA THR A 565 10.63 33.63 -8.05
C THR A 565 11.50 32.79 -7.13
N GLY A 566 12.16 31.79 -7.70
CA GLY A 566 13.21 31.00 -7.05
C GLY A 566 14.59 31.53 -7.43
N ILE A 567 15.47 31.66 -6.44
CA ILE A 567 16.85 32.11 -6.63
C ILE A 567 17.78 31.07 -6.02
N ALA A 568 18.86 30.73 -6.72
CA ALA A 568 19.97 29.93 -6.22
C ALA A 568 21.26 30.74 -6.39
N SER A 569 22.07 30.85 -5.35
CA SER A 569 23.34 31.59 -5.38
C SER A 569 24.42 30.80 -4.66
N ALA A 570 25.41 30.31 -5.42
CA ALA A 570 26.57 29.61 -4.87
C ALA A 570 27.47 30.57 -4.07
N ASP A 571 27.57 31.83 -4.52
CA ASP A 571 28.36 32.86 -3.85
C ASP A 571 27.81 33.19 -2.45
N ARG A 572 26.48 33.26 -2.33
CA ARG A 572 25.80 33.47 -1.04
C ARG A 572 25.55 32.17 -0.27
N GLY A 573 25.68 31.02 -0.92
CA GLY A 573 25.40 29.69 -0.34
C GLY A 573 23.94 29.48 0.03
N VAL A 574 23.00 30.04 -0.75
CA VAL A 574 21.57 30.00 -0.44
C VAL A 574 20.69 29.69 -1.65
N VAL A 575 19.56 29.06 -1.36
CA VAL A 575 18.36 29.12 -2.19
C VAL A 575 17.33 30.03 -1.51
N GLU A 576 16.62 30.84 -2.28
CA GLU A 576 15.64 31.81 -1.78
C GLU A 576 14.35 31.70 -2.59
N LEU A 577 13.22 31.76 -1.90
CA LEU A 577 11.89 31.89 -2.51
C LEU A 577 11.40 33.31 -2.29
N VAL A 578 11.07 33.99 -3.38
CA VAL A 578 10.52 35.35 -3.41
C VAL A 578 9.12 35.29 -3.97
N ILE A 579 8.16 35.88 -3.26
CA ILE A 579 6.78 36.04 -3.73
C ILE A 579 6.45 37.52 -3.70
N ASP A 580 6.00 38.06 -4.82
CA ASP A 580 5.60 39.46 -4.99
C ASP A 580 6.65 40.43 -4.42
N GLY A 581 7.90 40.27 -4.87
CA GLY A 581 9.02 41.17 -4.52
C GLY A 581 9.53 41.05 -3.08
N LYS A 582 9.10 40.04 -2.33
CA LYS A 582 9.52 39.77 -0.94
C LYS A 582 10.08 38.36 -0.78
N VAL A 583 11.27 38.25 -0.17
CA VAL A 583 11.81 36.95 0.26
C VAL A 583 10.91 36.38 1.35
N VAL A 584 10.33 35.21 1.10
CA VAL A 584 9.42 34.51 2.00
C VAL A 584 10.04 33.26 2.64
N ALA A 585 11.07 32.68 2.02
CA ALA A 585 11.84 31.58 2.57
C ALA A 585 13.27 31.57 2.03
N SER A 586 14.19 30.97 2.78
CA SER A 586 15.57 30.74 2.38
C SER A 586 16.11 29.48 3.05
N ALA A 587 16.99 28.76 2.35
CA ALA A 587 17.70 27.60 2.87
C ALA A 587 19.16 27.59 2.41
N PRO A 588 20.08 26.96 3.16
CA PRO A 588 21.46 26.81 2.74
C PRO A 588 21.58 25.92 1.50
N TRP A 589 22.51 26.25 0.62
CA TRP A 589 22.86 25.46 -0.56
C TRP A 589 24.38 25.34 -0.66
N GLY A 590 24.89 24.12 -0.55
CA GLY A 590 26.31 23.81 -0.40
C GLY A 590 27.08 23.73 -1.73
N ASN A 591 26.38 23.54 -2.85
CA ASN A 591 27.01 23.41 -4.16
C ASN A 591 27.73 24.68 -4.61
N LYS A 592 28.77 24.51 -5.42
CA LYS A 592 29.50 25.61 -6.08
C LYS A 592 28.95 25.96 -7.46
N SER A 593 28.12 25.10 -8.01
CA SER A 593 27.41 25.33 -9.28
C SER A 593 26.17 24.46 -9.36
N LEU A 594 25.26 24.77 -10.27
CA LEU A 594 24.17 23.89 -10.64
C LEU A 594 24.68 22.62 -11.34
N LYS A 595 23.88 21.56 -11.18
CA LYS A 595 24.10 20.23 -11.74
C LYS A 595 22.75 19.65 -12.16
N ASN A 596 22.71 19.03 -13.33
CA ASN A 596 21.54 18.31 -13.83
C ASN A 596 21.87 16.81 -14.02
N PRO A 597 22.09 16.06 -12.92
CA PRO A 597 22.57 14.66 -12.99
C PRO A 597 21.62 13.73 -13.74
N GLY A 598 20.30 13.92 -13.61
CA GLY A 598 19.30 13.12 -14.33
C GLY A 598 19.05 13.57 -15.77
N LYS A 599 19.79 14.56 -16.29
CA LYS A 599 19.56 15.16 -17.61
C LYS A 599 18.08 15.46 -17.82
N ALA A 600 17.46 16.02 -16.78
CA ALA A 600 16.08 16.43 -16.81
C ALA A 600 15.93 17.58 -17.79
N GLU A 601 14.80 17.64 -18.46
CA GLU A 601 14.53 18.72 -19.39
C GLU A 601 13.75 19.84 -18.71
N LEU A 602 13.87 21.04 -19.26
CA LEU A 602 13.07 22.16 -18.81
C LEU A 602 11.61 21.96 -19.27
N VAL A 603 10.68 21.97 -18.32
CA VAL A 603 9.25 21.80 -18.58
C VAL A 603 8.46 22.84 -17.79
N ILE A 604 7.41 23.38 -18.39
CA ILE A 604 6.46 24.29 -17.75
C ILE A 604 5.13 23.56 -17.55
N GLY A 605 4.57 23.68 -16.36
CA GLY A 605 3.26 23.12 -16.00
C GLY A 605 3.20 21.64 -15.62
N ALA A 606 4.33 20.93 -15.56
CA ALA A 606 4.43 19.55 -15.05
C ALA A 606 5.88 19.19 -14.71
N ASP A 607 6.13 17.93 -14.35
CA ASP A 607 7.48 17.34 -14.25
C ASP A 607 8.02 16.89 -15.63
N SER A 608 9.34 16.68 -15.71
CA SER A 608 10.07 16.42 -16.97
C SER A 608 10.14 14.95 -17.39
N SER A 609 9.40 14.06 -16.72
CA SER A 609 9.45 12.62 -16.98
C SER A 609 9.12 12.26 -18.45
N GLU A 610 9.96 11.44 -19.08
CA GLU A 610 9.97 11.20 -20.53
C GLU A 610 8.80 10.36 -21.04
N ARG A 611 8.23 9.49 -20.20
CA ARG A 611 7.16 8.55 -20.62
C ARG A 611 5.78 8.98 -20.11
N MET A 612 5.74 9.54 -18.92
CA MET A 612 4.53 9.79 -18.14
C MET A 612 4.82 10.91 -17.13
N PHE A 613 3.93 11.89 -16.99
CA PHE A 613 4.05 13.00 -16.03
C PHE A 613 2.83 13.05 -15.10
N GLY A 614 2.97 13.61 -13.89
CA GLY A 614 1.94 13.54 -12.86
C GLY A 614 1.80 14.76 -11.94
N GLU A 615 2.84 15.58 -11.74
CA GLU A 615 2.75 16.80 -10.91
C GLU A 615 2.31 18.03 -11.74
N SER A 616 1.18 17.89 -12.42
CA SER A 616 0.70 18.86 -13.40
C SER A 616 -0.02 20.06 -12.79
N LEU A 617 0.28 21.26 -13.30
CA LEU A 617 -0.34 22.52 -12.89
C LEU A 617 -1.81 22.57 -13.28
N ARG A 618 -2.66 23.01 -12.32
CA ARG A 618 -4.00 23.53 -12.59
C ARG A 618 -4.04 25.03 -12.32
N GLY A 619 -3.92 25.84 -13.37
CA GLY A 619 -3.81 27.28 -13.24
C GLY A 619 -3.44 27.95 -14.56
N ARG A 620 -3.21 29.25 -14.51
CA ARG A 620 -2.85 30.08 -15.65
C ARG A 620 -1.45 30.64 -15.47
N ILE A 621 -0.65 30.64 -16.54
CA ILE A 621 0.69 31.25 -16.60
C ILE A 621 0.68 32.31 -17.70
N HIS A 622 1.25 33.46 -17.41
CA HIS A 622 1.44 34.52 -18.40
C HIS A 622 2.91 34.65 -18.85
N ASP A 623 3.85 34.68 -17.90
CA ASP A 623 5.26 35.03 -18.15
C ASP A 623 6.17 34.10 -17.37
N VAL A 624 7.22 33.59 -18.01
CA VAL A 624 8.27 32.75 -17.42
C VAL A 624 9.62 33.35 -17.79
N ARG A 625 10.50 33.55 -16.80
CA ARG A 625 11.85 34.07 -17.01
C ARG A 625 12.89 33.19 -16.33
N ILE A 626 14.00 32.96 -17.02
CA ILE A 626 15.12 32.17 -16.52
C ILE A 626 16.41 32.93 -16.74
N PHE A 627 17.19 33.09 -15.69
CA PHE A 627 18.48 33.77 -15.71
C PHE A 627 19.57 32.82 -15.23
N SER A 628 20.69 32.78 -15.94
CA SER A 628 21.90 32.03 -15.55
C SER A 628 22.71 32.69 -14.43
N ARG A 629 22.04 33.50 -13.61
CA ARG A 629 22.61 34.24 -12.48
C ARG A 629 21.58 34.44 -11.38
N ALA A 630 22.05 34.66 -10.17
CA ALA A 630 21.21 35.06 -9.04
C ALA A 630 20.87 36.56 -9.16
N LEU A 631 19.61 36.90 -9.38
CA LEU A 631 19.16 38.29 -9.34
C LEU A 631 19.18 38.83 -7.90
N SER A 632 19.40 40.14 -7.78
CA SER A 632 19.12 40.87 -6.55
C SER A 632 17.62 41.05 -6.34
N LEU A 633 17.20 41.34 -5.11
CA LEU A 633 15.78 41.56 -4.81
C LEU A 633 15.21 42.77 -5.56
N ASP A 634 16.02 43.80 -5.81
CA ASP A 634 15.59 44.98 -6.56
C ASP A 634 15.40 44.66 -8.06
N GLU A 635 16.25 43.81 -8.62
CA GLU A 635 16.04 43.28 -9.98
C GLU A 635 14.77 42.42 -10.06
N VAL A 636 14.51 41.57 -9.06
CA VAL A 636 13.28 40.76 -9.01
C VAL A 636 12.02 41.62 -8.92
N ARG A 637 12.04 42.69 -8.11
CA ARG A 637 10.95 43.68 -8.04
C ARG A 637 10.77 44.42 -9.38
N GLY A 638 11.87 44.63 -10.10
CA GLY A 638 11.84 45.18 -11.45
C GLY A 638 11.11 44.31 -12.47
N LEU A 639 10.92 43.01 -12.20
CA LEU A 639 10.18 42.10 -13.08
C LEU A 639 8.64 42.23 -12.97
N GLU A 640 8.14 42.94 -11.93
CA GLU A 640 6.70 43.13 -11.69
C GLU A 640 6.08 44.27 -12.50
N ASN A 641 6.93 45.18 -12.98
CA ASN A 641 6.59 46.27 -13.90
C ASN A 641 6.75 45.80 -15.35
#